data_AF-A0A7S0FJZ0-F1
#
_entry.id   AF-A0A7S0FJZ0-F1
#
_cell.length_a   1.000
_cell.length_b   1.000
_cell.length_c   1.000
_cell.angle_alpha   90.00
_cell.angle_beta   90.00
_cell.angle_gamma   90.00
#
_symmetry.space_group_name_H-M   'P 1'
#
loop_
_entity.id
_entity.type
_entity.pdbx_description
1 polymer ?
#
loop_
_entity_poly.entity_id
_entity_poly.type
_entity_poly.pdbx_seq_one_letter_code
_entity_poly.pdbx_strand_id
1 'polypeptide(L)'
;LPSAAMAELSEEVKDLQNSFAYTVLDDLHKNGSIGKPEMELYKTKYGNLHDFVLQTYENKKNYLTRVKQLNQRLSTEKHRVEKAKFESEENKKCIEQLNDQLTEVSNKHEVTQDQDTMLQIQISELGHDRKYKQTQLEEREAERQAQAEPLLQRSKEEIELLQREIEQMRQQKDASQEKLDEYNAKIQELDQECEANRALHQAHEMEYNKIKADPDRIRKQAEKFESAVNNLRNQHNDKLSEIEAAKNAVTENAAMQRETEEQRAKKHMRLQLMNESSKITDQSCEDVKRRLEREKHIYQELVMKRLSLDQELDELNTEARLAQGENSTLQKQFEKLKRQYKRTQMSKDSVSEALGPLKTSQKDLNKQMKQQEEDIRRQKKLLEDIQAEVDLFIGAFLKQETLEQDKKKEYDEITQQMEDMQKELKKLKEEEQHWATHFKTLASNREKLAREASNMHRQCRETADEVAMKQLEEDDLKKKHQEISQKQKEFCTMYEVVKNDRNKCMTRIQKSSQHLSELKERLKILHNEVEILRMESAMKDKMLQRTRADAARLDASHDQLQNEKTRITAKGAALNEQVEQYVIEIDKLNSIINSIEKEMGVLRRKYEQAVETRNFTGTQLIDRNDELCILWEKSNIQEKLLKKGEDAMLARAEEIRGLRIDLQEVQRQLKVVQSRIPEVPKLVDELVRLREQEKSVRRRTEELSRELENPRSSLRKWRKLGGEDLDPQTLRIKIQDLEERLNDKKEGLLEKELILEEVTALSDKLRQQAADGRQGTMELSQKVNTFQSRIKDVTRKMMATVSELSMHQATAHKLQRDRDEACERSMEARERFRNGEPPTDTADLEFERLVRQDQQRELDRQAAAQRKQEEDIMNSNFTRTTAEPRVNAYIPEDEHGLPKAYGNNAPFKPTVGGSTMRHIRKPNPR
;
A
#
# COMPACT_ATOMS: atom_id res chain seq x y z
N LEU A 1 -41.45 46.21 117.66
CA LEU A 1 -41.50 47.67 117.91
C LEU A 1 -42.96 48.06 118.10
N PRO A 2 -43.31 48.97 119.02
CA PRO A 2 -42.44 49.59 120.04
C PRO A 2 -42.11 48.61 121.19
N SER A 3 -41.42 49.11 122.23
CA SER A 3 -41.20 48.41 123.50
C SER A 3 -42.32 48.70 124.49
N ALA A 4 -42.60 47.75 125.39
CA ALA A 4 -43.43 47.96 126.57
C ALA A 4 -42.78 47.19 127.72
N ALA A 5 -41.92 47.88 128.49
CA ALA A 5 -41.33 47.31 129.69
C ALA A 5 -42.42 47.13 130.76
N MET A 6 -42.49 45.94 131.36
CA MET A 6 -43.14 45.72 132.65
C MET A 6 -42.04 45.24 133.60
N ALA A 7 -41.90 45.94 134.72
CA ALA A 7 -40.82 45.72 135.66
C ALA A 7 -40.84 44.31 136.23
N GLU A 8 -39.65 43.80 136.55
CA GLU A 8 -39.51 42.67 137.45
C GLU A 8 -39.91 43.11 138.85
N LEU A 9 -40.72 42.30 139.54
CA LEU A 9 -41.10 42.56 140.92
C LEU A 9 -39.86 42.34 141.80
N SER A 10 -39.37 43.41 142.43
CA SER A 10 -38.30 43.36 143.41
C SER A 10 -38.61 42.33 144.50
N GLU A 11 -37.59 41.61 144.98
CA GLU A 11 -37.75 40.62 146.05
C GLU A 11 -38.25 41.25 147.36
N GLU A 12 -38.02 42.56 147.55
CA GLU A 12 -38.59 43.39 148.62
C GLU A 12 -40.11 43.25 148.76
N VAL A 13 -40.84 43.00 147.66
CA VAL A 13 -42.30 42.87 147.69
C VAL A 13 -42.74 41.59 148.40
N LYS A 14 -41.90 40.55 148.49
CA LYS A 14 -42.23 39.29 149.18
C LYS A 14 -41.98 39.32 150.69
N ASP A 15 -41.24 40.31 151.21
CA ASP A 15 -40.98 40.40 152.64
C ASP A 15 -42.11 41.11 153.40
N LEU A 16 -43.07 40.31 153.85
CA LEU A 16 -44.20 40.77 154.67
C LEU A 16 -43.77 41.44 155.99
N GLN A 17 -42.58 41.17 156.53
CA GLN A 17 -42.19 41.70 157.85
C GLN A 17 -41.91 43.21 157.80
N ASN A 18 -41.38 43.70 156.68
CA ASN A 18 -41.11 45.12 156.45
C ASN A 18 -42.30 45.86 155.78
N SER A 19 -43.46 45.21 155.64
CA SER A 19 -44.66 45.86 155.10
C SER A 19 -45.12 47.04 155.96
N PHE A 20 -45.47 48.15 155.30
CA PHE A 20 -46.11 49.30 155.95
C PHE A 20 -47.39 48.93 156.72
N ALA A 21 -48.12 47.91 156.26
CA ALA A 21 -49.30 47.42 156.99
C ALA A 21 -48.92 46.67 158.27
N TYR A 22 -47.80 45.94 158.29
CA TYR A 22 -47.32 45.24 159.48
C TYR A 22 -46.77 46.22 160.53
N THR A 23 -46.00 47.22 160.11
CA THR A 23 -45.46 48.25 161.02
C THR A 23 -46.56 49.13 161.60
N VAL A 24 -47.56 49.55 160.80
CA VAL A 24 -48.75 50.25 161.32
C VAL A 24 -49.53 49.39 162.34
N LEU A 25 -49.68 48.09 162.11
CA LEU A 25 -50.33 47.19 163.08
C LEU A 25 -49.51 47.01 164.37
N ASP A 26 -48.17 46.97 164.29
CA ASP A 26 -47.32 46.94 165.48
C ASP A 26 -47.36 48.27 166.25
N ASP A 27 -47.38 49.41 165.57
CA ASP A 27 -47.45 50.72 166.22
C ASP A 27 -48.83 50.99 166.85
N LEU A 28 -49.92 50.54 166.23
CA LEU A 28 -51.25 50.54 166.86
C LEU A 28 -51.30 49.66 168.11
N HIS A 29 -50.55 48.55 168.15
CA HIS A 29 -50.43 47.72 169.35
C HIS A 29 -49.56 48.39 170.44
N LYS A 30 -48.42 48.99 170.09
CA LYS A 30 -47.57 49.77 171.02
C LYS A 30 -48.33 50.94 171.65
N ASN A 31 -49.18 51.60 170.87
CA ASN A 31 -50.05 52.69 171.33
C ASN A 31 -51.30 52.20 172.09
N GLY A 32 -51.33 50.94 172.52
CA GLY A 32 -52.40 50.34 173.33
C GLY A 32 -53.79 50.33 172.66
N SER A 33 -53.86 50.61 171.36
CA SER A 33 -55.11 50.87 170.64
C SER A 33 -55.77 49.61 170.08
N ILE A 34 -55.02 48.51 169.97
CA ILE A 34 -55.52 47.17 169.62
C ILE A 34 -54.85 46.09 170.47
N GLY A 35 -55.60 45.04 170.80
CA GLY A 35 -55.09 43.88 171.51
C GLY A 35 -54.14 43.04 170.64
N LYS A 36 -53.18 42.36 171.27
CA LYS A 36 -52.26 41.45 170.57
C LYS A 36 -52.95 40.42 169.65
N PRO A 37 -54.04 39.73 170.05
CA PRO A 37 -54.72 38.80 169.15
C PRO A 37 -55.42 39.47 167.95
N GLU A 38 -55.82 40.74 168.07
CA GLU A 38 -56.40 41.50 166.96
C GLU A 38 -55.31 41.89 165.95
N MET A 39 -54.16 42.34 166.44
CA MET A 39 -52.97 42.64 165.64
C MET A 39 -52.50 41.40 164.85
N GLU A 40 -52.39 40.24 165.50
CA GLU A 40 -52.06 38.97 164.83
C GLU A 40 -53.13 38.58 163.79
N LEU A 41 -54.43 38.69 164.10
CA LEU A 41 -55.52 38.43 163.16
C LEU A 41 -55.49 39.33 161.91
N TYR A 42 -55.20 40.63 162.07
CA TYR A 42 -55.08 41.54 160.94
C TYR A 42 -53.81 41.31 160.12
N LYS A 43 -52.69 40.93 160.76
CA LYS A 43 -51.47 40.50 160.07
C LYS A 43 -51.73 39.25 159.21
N THR A 44 -52.37 38.21 159.75
CA THR A 44 -52.76 37.01 158.99
C THR A 44 -53.69 37.35 157.82
N LYS A 45 -54.68 38.23 158.01
CA LYS A 45 -55.55 38.68 156.92
C LYS A 45 -54.79 39.42 155.82
N TYR A 46 -53.81 40.26 156.19
CA TYR A 46 -52.98 40.97 155.21
C TYR A 46 -52.06 40.02 154.43
N GLY A 47 -51.41 39.06 155.10
CA GLY A 47 -50.60 38.03 154.45
C GLY A 47 -51.40 37.22 153.42
N ASN A 48 -52.56 36.68 153.82
CA ASN A 48 -53.44 35.93 152.92
C ASN A 48 -53.90 36.76 151.70
N LEU A 49 -54.15 38.06 151.89
CA LEU A 49 -54.53 38.97 150.80
C LEU A 49 -53.34 39.26 149.87
N HIS A 50 -52.15 39.44 150.43
CA HIS A 50 -50.91 39.66 149.68
C HIS A 50 -50.55 38.45 148.81
N ASP A 51 -50.60 37.23 149.36
CA ASP A 51 -50.33 36.00 148.63
C ASP A 51 -51.31 35.81 147.46
N PHE A 52 -52.60 36.12 147.66
CA PHE A 52 -53.60 36.09 146.59
C PHE A 52 -53.33 37.14 145.49
N VAL A 53 -52.80 38.30 145.86
CA VAL A 53 -52.35 39.33 144.91
C VAL A 53 -51.11 38.88 144.12
N LEU A 54 -50.10 38.30 144.78
CA LEU A 54 -48.94 37.71 144.08
C LEU A 54 -49.38 36.59 143.12
N GLN A 55 -50.23 35.68 143.57
CA GLN A 55 -50.70 34.55 142.77
C GLN A 55 -51.55 35.01 141.58
N THR A 56 -52.32 36.10 141.70
CA THR A 56 -53.03 36.70 140.56
C THR A 56 -52.09 37.45 139.59
N TYR A 57 -50.99 38.05 140.07
CA TYR A 57 -49.94 38.58 139.19
C TYR A 57 -49.17 37.49 138.43
N GLU A 58 -48.81 36.37 139.08
CA GLU A 58 -48.15 35.24 138.40
C GLU A 58 -49.08 34.58 137.37
N ASN A 59 -50.36 34.36 137.73
CA ASN A 59 -51.37 33.89 136.77
C ASN A 59 -51.53 34.86 135.59
N LYS A 60 -51.60 36.18 135.83
CA LYS A 60 -51.66 37.20 134.77
C LYS A 60 -50.43 37.14 133.86
N LYS A 61 -49.22 36.99 134.40
CA LYS A 61 -47.97 36.79 133.64
C LYS A 61 -48.05 35.53 132.77
N ASN A 62 -48.44 34.40 133.35
CA ASN A 62 -48.55 33.11 132.66
C ASN A 62 -49.60 33.13 131.53
N TYR A 63 -50.77 33.73 131.74
CA TYR A 63 -51.78 33.91 130.70
C TYR A 63 -51.27 34.82 129.56
N LEU A 64 -50.51 35.88 129.87
CA LEU A 64 -49.91 36.75 128.84
C LEU A 64 -48.88 36.00 127.98
N THR A 65 -48.09 35.10 128.57
CA THR A 65 -47.18 34.21 127.83
C THR A 65 -47.97 33.21 126.96
N ARG A 66 -49.04 32.62 127.52
CA ARG A 66 -49.94 31.68 126.80
C ARG A 66 -50.61 32.35 125.60
N VAL A 67 -51.10 33.58 125.75
CA VAL A 67 -51.70 34.38 124.67
C VAL A 67 -50.68 34.72 123.58
N LYS A 68 -49.44 35.10 123.94
CA LYS A 68 -48.37 35.31 122.95
C LYS A 68 -48.08 34.04 122.15
N GLN A 69 -47.94 32.88 122.82
CA GLN A 69 -47.72 31.59 122.15
C GLN A 69 -48.90 31.17 121.25
N LEU A 70 -50.14 31.39 121.70
CA LEU A 70 -51.34 31.08 120.91
C LEU A 70 -51.48 31.99 119.70
N ASN A 71 -51.23 33.31 119.84
CA ASN A 71 -51.23 34.23 118.70
C ASN A 71 -50.12 33.90 117.69
N GLN A 72 -48.95 33.48 118.16
CA GLN A 72 -47.85 33.08 117.26
C GLN A 72 -48.21 31.81 116.47
N ARG A 73 -48.83 30.81 117.11
CA ARG A 73 -49.38 29.62 116.43
C ARG A 73 -50.53 29.95 115.48
N LEU A 74 -51.42 30.85 115.86
CA LEU A 74 -52.52 31.35 115.01
C LEU A 74 -51.96 32.03 113.76
N SER A 75 -50.88 32.81 113.91
CA SER A 75 -50.21 33.48 112.79
C SER A 75 -49.53 32.50 111.84
N THR A 76 -48.86 31.46 112.36
CA THR A 76 -48.22 30.44 111.51
C THR A 76 -49.25 29.59 110.77
N GLU A 77 -50.35 29.19 111.42
CA GLU A 77 -51.40 28.42 110.74
C GLU A 77 -52.25 29.29 109.79
N LYS A 78 -52.42 30.60 110.06
CA LYS A 78 -52.97 31.54 109.07
C LYS A 78 -52.11 31.59 107.80
N HIS A 79 -50.80 31.83 107.92
CA HIS A 79 -49.89 31.80 106.76
C HIS A 79 -49.85 30.44 106.06
N ARG A 80 -50.01 29.34 106.80
CA ARG A 80 -50.09 27.99 106.21
C ARG A 80 -51.35 27.79 105.38
N VAL A 81 -52.50 28.26 105.88
CA VAL A 81 -53.78 28.26 105.16
C VAL A 81 -53.78 29.25 103.99
N GLU A 82 -53.17 30.42 104.15
CA GLU A 82 -53.00 31.43 103.08
C GLU A 82 -52.13 30.88 101.95
N LYS A 83 -51.00 30.22 102.28
CA LYS A 83 -50.14 29.55 101.28
C LYS A 83 -50.85 28.39 100.59
N ALA A 84 -51.55 27.53 101.35
CA ALA A 84 -52.33 26.43 100.76
C ALA A 84 -53.50 26.90 99.89
N LYS A 85 -54.11 28.06 100.20
CA LYS A 85 -55.11 28.71 99.33
C LYS A 85 -54.47 29.26 98.06
N PHE A 86 -53.34 29.95 98.17
CA PHE A 86 -52.61 30.47 97.01
C PHE A 86 -52.17 29.34 96.07
N GLU A 87 -51.58 28.27 96.62
CA GLU A 87 -51.26 27.04 95.89
C GLU A 87 -52.51 26.39 95.28
N SER A 88 -53.66 26.41 95.96
CA SER A 88 -54.93 25.90 95.39
C SER A 88 -55.48 26.80 94.27
N GLU A 89 -55.27 28.11 94.31
CA GLU A 89 -55.69 29.05 93.26
C GLU A 89 -54.75 29.02 92.05
N GLU A 90 -53.44 28.85 92.25
CA GLU A 90 -52.48 28.59 91.17
C GLU A 90 -52.75 27.24 90.51
N ASN A 91 -53.00 26.17 91.29
CA ASN A 91 -53.37 24.87 90.73
C ASN A 91 -54.70 24.93 89.97
N LYS A 92 -55.70 25.70 90.43
CA LYS A 92 -56.94 25.93 89.67
C LYS A 92 -56.69 26.62 88.35
N LYS A 93 -55.93 27.73 88.33
CA LYS A 93 -55.55 28.45 87.10
C LYS A 93 -54.75 27.56 86.14
N CYS A 94 -53.88 26.71 86.67
CA CYS A 94 -53.13 25.73 85.88
C CYS A 94 -54.04 24.66 85.27
N ILE A 95 -55.02 24.15 86.04
CA ILE A 95 -56.04 23.20 85.55
C ILE A 95 -56.96 23.86 84.51
N GLU A 96 -57.37 25.12 84.72
CA GLU A 96 -58.14 25.90 83.74
C GLU A 96 -57.34 26.10 82.45
N GLN A 97 -56.08 26.55 82.52
CA GLN A 97 -55.19 26.68 81.36
C GLN A 97 -54.91 25.34 80.66
N LEU A 98 -54.79 24.23 81.38
CA LEU A 98 -54.64 22.90 80.80
C LEU A 98 -55.93 22.39 80.14
N ASN A 99 -57.11 22.73 80.68
CA ASN A 99 -58.40 22.42 80.05
C ASN A 99 -58.65 23.30 78.80
N ASP A 100 -58.26 24.58 78.84
CA ASP A 100 -58.30 25.47 77.67
C ASP A 100 -57.36 24.95 76.57
N GLN A 101 -56.14 24.52 76.92
CA GLN A 101 -55.24 23.85 75.98
C GLN A 101 -55.77 22.50 75.49
N LEU A 102 -56.40 21.69 76.36
CA LEU A 102 -56.99 20.40 75.97
C LEU A 102 -58.16 20.60 75.00
N THR A 103 -59.02 21.59 75.23
CA THR A 103 -60.13 21.92 74.32
C THR A 103 -59.65 22.57 73.03
N GLU A 104 -58.64 23.44 73.07
CA GLU A 104 -58.01 23.98 71.85
C GLU A 104 -57.34 22.85 71.02
N VAL A 105 -56.69 21.89 71.66
CA VAL A 105 -56.12 20.70 71.01
C VAL A 105 -57.20 19.74 70.52
N SER A 106 -58.30 19.54 71.25
CA SER A 106 -59.44 18.71 70.81
C SER A 106 -60.10 19.32 69.58
N ASN A 107 -60.39 20.62 69.60
CA ASN A 107 -60.97 21.34 68.46
C ASN A 107 -60.02 21.32 67.24
N LYS A 108 -58.70 21.44 67.47
CA LYS A 108 -57.69 21.26 66.40
C LYS A 108 -57.66 19.82 65.88
N HIS A 109 -57.83 18.82 66.74
CA HIS A 109 -57.88 17.42 66.33
C HIS A 109 -59.13 17.12 65.51
N GLU A 110 -60.31 17.55 65.96
CA GLU A 110 -61.57 17.45 65.22
C GLU A 110 -61.47 18.15 63.85
N VAL A 111 -61.00 19.40 63.79
CA VAL A 111 -60.79 20.11 62.51
C VAL A 111 -59.76 19.41 61.61
N THR A 112 -58.73 18.77 62.18
CA THR A 112 -57.76 17.99 61.40
C THR A 112 -58.37 16.66 60.93
N GLN A 113 -59.28 16.07 61.68
CA GLN A 113 -59.99 14.83 61.36
C GLN A 113 -61.09 15.07 60.30
N ASP A 114 -61.78 16.21 60.35
CA ASP A 114 -62.68 16.68 59.28
C ASP A 114 -61.89 16.98 57.99
N GLN A 115 -60.70 17.55 58.10
CA GLN A 115 -59.80 17.75 56.95
C GLN A 115 -59.28 16.42 56.40
N ASP A 116 -58.85 15.48 57.25
CA ASP A 116 -58.35 14.18 56.80
C ASP A 116 -59.47 13.31 56.21
N THR A 117 -60.69 13.36 56.73
CA THR A 117 -61.85 12.69 56.11
C THR A 117 -62.26 13.34 54.79
N MET A 118 -62.23 14.67 54.67
CA MET A 118 -62.41 15.33 53.36
C MET A 118 -61.30 14.97 52.37
N LEU A 119 -60.05 14.88 52.81
CA LEU A 119 -58.92 14.46 51.98
C LEU A 119 -59.03 12.98 51.58
N GLN A 120 -59.50 12.10 52.47
CA GLN A 120 -59.80 10.70 52.15
C GLN A 120 -60.93 10.59 51.11
N ILE A 121 -61.99 11.41 51.22
CA ILE A 121 -63.05 11.49 50.21
C ILE A 121 -62.47 11.96 48.87
N GLN A 122 -61.71 13.05 48.84
CA GLN A 122 -61.06 13.55 47.62
C GLN A 122 -60.06 12.55 47.02
N ILE A 123 -59.30 11.82 47.84
CA ILE A 123 -58.41 10.73 47.40
C ILE A 123 -59.23 9.57 46.83
N SER A 124 -60.43 9.30 47.36
CA SER A 124 -61.33 8.28 46.81
C SER A 124 -61.93 8.73 45.48
N GLU A 125 -62.33 9.99 45.33
CA GLU A 125 -62.87 10.59 44.09
C GLU A 125 -61.80 10.65 43.01
N LEU A 126 -60.62 11.22 43.31
CA LEU A 126 -59.44 11.20 42.44
C LEU A 126 -58.98 9.77 42.14
N GLY A 127 -59.20 8.81 43.04
CA GLY A 127 -58.96 7.39 42.82
C GLY A 127 -59.94 6.74 41.83
N HIS A 128 -61.20 7.19 41.81
CA HIS A 128 -62.19 6.78 40.82
C HIS A 128 -61.94 7.46 39.47
N ASP A 129 -61.65 8.77 39.46
CA ASP A 129 -61.25 9.50 38.24
C ASP A 129 -59.96 8.93 37.65
N ARG A 130 -58.96 8.57 38.47
CA ARG A 130 -57.75 7.90 37.97
C ARG A 130 -58.07 6.53 37.38
N LYS A 131 -58.94 5.73 38.01
CA LYS A 131 -59.40 4.45 37.43
C LYS A 131 -60.16 4.65 36.11
N TYR A 132 -61.06 5.63 36.04
CA TYR A 132 -61.83 5.95 34.84
C TYR A 132 -60.97 6.48 33.70
N LYS A 133 -59.97 7.32 33.99
CA LYS A 133 -58.97 7.79 33.02
C LYS A 133 -57.97 6.72 32.64
N GLN A 134 -57.65 5.81 33.55
CA GLN A 134 -56.81 4.65 33.27
C GLN A 134 -57.54 3.64 32.38
N THR A 135 -58.82 3.33 32.63
CA THR A 135 -59.61 2.49 31.70
C THR A 135 -59.82 3.17 30.36
N GLN A 136 -60.04 4.49 30.29
CA GLN A 136 -60.06 5.21 29.00
C GLN A 136 -58.70 5.22 28.29
N LEU A 137 -57.58 5.15 29.03
CA LEU A 137 -56.24 4.98 28.45
C LEU A 137 -56.04 3.55 27.94
N GLU A 138 -56.44 2.54 28.71
CA GLU A 138 -56.39 1.13 28.34
C GLU A 138 -57.28 0.84 27.11
N GLU A 139 -58.48 1.44 27.03
CA GLU A 139 -59.32 1.44 25.82
C GLU A 139 -58.63 2.14 24.64
N ARG A 140 -58.05 3.34 24.86
CA ARG A 140 -57.28 4.08 23.83
C ARG A 140 -55.97 3.41 23.44
N GLU A 141 -55.48 2.45 24.23
CA GLU A 141 -54.29 1.66 23.95
C GLU A 141 -54.66 0.37 23.24
N ALA A 142 -55.78 -0.27 23.59
CA ALA A 142 -56.38 -1.33 22.80
C ALA A 142 -56.79 -0.84 21.40
N GLU A 143 -57.42 0.34 21.26
CA GLU A 143 -57.74 0.95 19.96
C GLU A 143 -56.48 1.22 19.12
N ARG A 144 -55.43 1.79 19.73
CA ARG A 144 -54.15 2.04 19.05
C ARG A 144 -53.41 0.74 18.70
N GLN A 145 -53.45 -0.27 19.58
CA GLN A 145 -52.84 -1.57 19.32
C GLN A 145 -53.57 -2.30 18.19
N ALA A 146 -54.91 -2.34 18.17
CA ALA A 146 -55.70 -2.93 17.09
C ALA A 146 -55.51 -2.21 15.74
N GLN A 147 -55.25 -0.90 15.73
CA GLN A 147 -54.90 -0.14 14.52
C GLN A 147 -53.43 -0.35 14.10
N ALA A 148 -52.51 -0.54 15.06
CA ALA A 148 -51.11 -0.83 14.78
C ALA A 148 -50.87 -2.28 14.36
N GLU A 149 -51.65 -3.24 14.87
CA GLU A 149 -51.50 -4.68 14.64
C GLU A 149 -51.41 -5.09 13.16
N PRO A 150 -52.25 -4.61 12.22
CA PRO A 150 -52.09 -4.93 10.80
C PRO A 150 -50.83 -4.29 10.17
N LEU A 151 -50.33 -3.17 10.70
CA LEU A 151 -49.05 -2.58 10.27
C LEU A 151 -47.86 -3.37 10.85
N LEU A 152 -48.00 -3.87 12.08
CA LEU A 152 -47.02 -4.71 12.76
C LEU A 152 -46.96 -6.12 12.15
N GLN A 153 -48.08 -6.64 11.64
CA GLN A 153 -48.13 -7.86 10.83
C GLN A 153 -47.43 -7.65 9.48
N ARG A 154 -47.76 -6.60 8.72
CA ARG A 154 -47.05 -6.29 7.46
C ARG A 154 -45.55 -6.07 7.67
N SER A 155 -45.17 -5.33 8.71
CA SER A 155 -43.75 -5.14 9.05
C SER A 155 -43.06 -6.46 9.44
N LYS A 156 -43.76 -7.41 10.08
CA LYS A 156 -43.23 -8.76 10.32
C LYS A 156 -43.12 -9.57 9.03
N GLU A 157 -44.09 -9.50 8.12
CA GLU A 157 -44.05 -10.16 6.81
C GLU A 157 -42.92 -9.61 5.93
N GLU A 158 -42.70 -8.29 5.94
CA GLU A 158 -41.57 -7.61 5.31
C GLU A 158 -40.24 -7.99 5.97
N ILE A 159 -40.18 -8.07 7.31
CA ILE A 159 -38.98 -8.54 8.03
C ILE A 159 -38.69 -10.01 7.71
N GLU A 160 -39.69 -10.89 7.61
CA GLU A 160 -39.48 -12.28 7.21
C GLU A 160 -39.05 -12.42 5.74
N LEU A 161 -39.58 -11.57 4.85
CA LEU A 161 -39.14 -11.50 3.45
C LEU A 161 -37.68 -11.04 3.37
N LEU A 162 -37.33 -9.95 4.05
CA LEU A 162 -35.96 -9.45 4.14
C LEU A 162 -35.02 -10.45 4.84
N GLN A 163 -35.48 -11.20 5.84
CA GLN A 163 -34.71 -12.29 6.43
C GLN A 163 -34.49 -13.43 5.44
N ARG A 164 -35.52 -13.83 4.67
CA ARG A 164 -35.39 -14.83 3.60
C ARG A 164 -34.46 -14.36 2.48
N GLU A 165 -34.48 -13.08 2.11
CA GLU A 165 -33.54 -12.48 1.17
C GLU A 165 -32.12 -12.43 1.75
N ILE A 166 -31.94 -12.08 3.03
CA ILE A 166 -30.65 -12.14 3.72
C ILE A 166 -30.10 -13.57 3.79
N GLU A 167 -30.94 -14.57 4.04
CA GLU A 167 -30.55 -15.99 4.05
C GLU A 167 -30.18 -16.49 2.64
N GLN A 168 -30.90 -16.05 1.59
CA GLN A 168 -30.52 -16.32 0.19
C GLN A 168 -29.22 -15.60 -0.20
N MET A 169 -29.01 -14.36 0.22
CA MET A 169 -27.78 -13.61 -0.03
C MET A 169 -26.60 -14.18 0.76
N ARG A 170 -26.83 -14.75 1.95
CA ARG A 170 -25.84 -15.57 2.68
C ARG A 170 -25.50 -16.83 1.89
N GLN A 171 -26.48 -17.63 1.48
CA GLN A 171 -26.24 -18.82 0.66
C GLN A 171 -25.50 -18.50 -0.66
N GLN A 172 -25.83 -17.40 -1.33
CA GLN A 172 -25.10 -16.93 -2.52
C GLN A 172 -23.68 -16.48 -2.20
N LYS A 173 -23.47 -15.77 -1.08
CA LYS A 173 -22.14 -15.35 -0.62
C LYS A 173 -21.29 -16.57 -0.24
N ASP A 174 -21.85 -17.52 0.50
CA ASP A 174 -21.14 -18.70 0.98
C ASP A 174 -20.80 -19.65 -0.18
N ALA A 175 -21.73 -19.87 -1.13
CA ALA A 175 -21.44 -20.57 -2.38
C ALA A 175 -20.55 -19.79 -3.38
N SER A 176 -20.27 -18.51 -3.11
CA SER A 176 -19.24 -17.73 -3.81
C SER A 176 -17.89 -17.78 -3.07
N GLN A 177 -17.91 -17.90 -1.74
CA GLN A 177 -16.76 -18.09 -0.89
C GLN A 177 -16.16 -19.50 -1.10
N GLU A 178 -16.99 -20.55 -1.15
CA GLU A 178 -16.56 -21.91 -1.51
C GLU A 178 -15.84 -21.93 -2.87
N LYS A 179 -16.40 -21.26 -3.89
CA LYS A 179 -15.73 -21.12 -5.21
C LYS A 179 -14.45 -20.30 -5.15
N LEU A 180 -14.42 -19.25 -4.34
CA LEU A 180 -13.22 -18.45 -4.14
C LEU A 180 -12.12 -19.25 -3.44
N ASP A 181 -12.49 -20.14 -2.52
CA ASP A 181 -11.57 -21.05 -1.83
C ASP A 181 -11.15 -22.25 -2.71
N GLU A 182 -12.03 -22.76 -3.58
CA GLU A 182 -11.67 -23.66 -4.69
C GLU A 182 -10.67 -22.99 -5.65
N TYR A 183 -10.90 -21.73 -6.04
CA TYR A 183 -9.97 -20.99 -6.90
C TYR A 183 -8.66 -20.69 -6.17
N ASN A 184 -8.67 -20.37 -4.87
CA ASN A 184 -7.46 -20.19 -4.07
C ASN A 184 -6.66 -21.50 -3.96
N ALA A 185 -7.32 -22.64 -3.77
CA ALA A 185 -6.69 -23.95 -3.82
C ALA A 185 -6.12 -24.24 -5.22
N LYS A 186 -6.85 -23.91 -6.29
CA LYS A 186 -6.37 -24.04 -7.68
C LYS A 186 -5.15 -23.16 -7.96
N ILE A 187 -5.11 -21.96 -7.40
CA ILE A 187 -3.97 -21.05 -7.47
C ILE A 187 -2.78 -21.62 -6.68
N GLN A 188 -3.00 -22.20 -5.49
CA GLN A 188 -1.92 -22.84 -4.72
C GLN A 188 -1.38 -24.11 -5.39
N GLU A 189 -2.22 -24.91 -6.06
CA GLU A 189 -1.77 -26.02 -6.92
C GLU A 189 -0.92 -25.48 -8.08
N LEU A 190 -1.39 -24.46 -8.79
CA LEU A 190 -0.68 -23.85 -9.93
C LEU A 190 0.62 -23.14 -9.50
N ASP A 191 0.67 -22.50 -8.33
CA ASP A 191 1.89 -21.91 -7.77
C ASP A 191 2.90 -23.00 -7.38
N GLN A 192 2.45 -24.12 -6.79
CA GLN A 192 3.30 -25.28 -6.53
C GLN A 192 3.82 -25.92 -7.83
N GLU A 193 2.98 -26.03 -8.87
CA GLU A 193 3.41 -26.45 -10.21
C GLU A 193 4.39 -25.42 -10.82
N CYS A 194 4.20 -24.12 -10.61
CA CYS A 194 5.13 -23.09 -11.08
C CYS A 194 6.46 -23.12 -10.33
N GLU A 195 6.47 -23.40 -9.03
CA GLU A 195 7.70 -23.58 -8.25
C GLU A 195 8.42 -24.88 -8.62
N ALA A 196 7.70 -25.99 -8.84
CA ALA A 196 8.26 -27.23 -9.35
C ALA A 196 8.84 -27.05 -10.77
N ASN A 197 8.14 -26.36 -11.66
CA ASN A 197 8.65 -26.02 -12.99
C ASN A 197 9.83 -25.04 -12.93
N ARG A 198 9.86 -24.08 -12.01
CA ARG A 198 11.04 -23.22 -11.76
C ARG A 198 12.23 -24.02 -11.23
N ALA A 199 12.01 -24.99 -10.34
CA ALA A 199 13.05 -25.88 -9.84
C ALA A 199 13.60 -26.80 -10.94
N LEU A 200 12.74 -27.33 -11.80
CA LEU A 200 13.15 -28.08 -13.01
C LEU A 200 13.90 -27.17 -14.00
N HIS A 201 13.45 -25.93 -14.21
CA HIS A 201 14.14 -24.98 -15.09
C HIS A 201 15.51 -24.59 -14.53
N GLN A 202 15.64 -24.38 -13.22
CA GLN A 202 16.93 -24.17 -12.55
C GLN A 202 17.82 -25.41 -12.60
N ALA A 203 17.26 -26.62 -12.48
CA ALA A 203 18.02 -27.86 -12.63
C ALA A 203 18.57 -28.00 -14.06
N HIS A 204 17.73 -27.78 -15.07
CA HIS A 204 18.16 -27.78 -16.48
C HIS A 204 19.08 -26.60 -16.81
N GLU A 205 18.95 -25.45 -16.16
CA GLU A 205 19.91 -24.33 -16.28
C GLU A 205 21.26 -24.68 -15.64
N MET A 206 21.29 -25.43 -14.52
CA MET A 206 22.52 -25.98 -13.96
C MET A 206 23.12 -27.09 -14.82
N GLU A 207 22.33 -27.92 -15.50
CA GLU A 207 22.81 -28.91 -16.46
C GLU A 207 23.34 -28.25 -17.74
N TYR A 208 22.62 -27.27 -18.28
CA TYR A 208 23.03 -26.45 -19.40
C TYR A 208 24.34 -25.72 -19.09
N ASN A 209 24.50 -25.12 -17.90
CA ASN A 209 25.75 -24.47 -17.51
C ASN A 209 26.90 -25.47 -17.24
N LYS A 210 26.63 -26.75 -16.93
CA LYS A 210 27.66 -27.80 -16.92
C LYS A 210 28.10 -28.14 -18.35
N ILE A 211 27.15 -28.44 -19.24
CA ILE A 211 27.42 -28.82 -20.66
C ILE A 211 28.12 -27.67 -21.41
N LYS A 212 27.73 -26.42 -21.14
CA LYS A 212 28.35 -25.19 -21.64
C LYS A 212 29.83 -25.02 -21.24
N ALA A 213 30.31 -25.73 -20.20
CA ALA A 213 31.69 -25.70 -19.76
C ALA A 213 32.60 -26.74 -20.43
N ASP A 214 32.05 -27.79 -21.05
CA ASP A 214 32.84 -28.89 -21.63
C ASP A 214 33.69 -28.49 -22.86
N PRO A 215 33.25 -27.61 -23.80
CA PRO A 215 34.09 -27.14 -24.90
C PRO A 215 35.37 -26.45 -24.40
N ASP A 216 35.23 -25.65 -23.34
CA ASP A 216 36.33 -24.88 -22.74
C ASP A 216 37.26 -25.79 -21.92
N ARG A 217 36.73 -26.88 -21.35
CA ARG A 217 37.48 -27.91 -20.61
C ARG A 217 38.40 -28.73 -21.51
N ILE A 218 37.94 -29.05 -22.73
CA ILE A 218 38.72 -29.74 -23.76
C ILE A 218 39.83 -28.83 -24.30
N ARG A 219 39.53 -27.56 -24.61
CA ARG A 219 40.54 -26.60 -25.10
C ARG A 219 41.69 -26.41 -24.09
N LYS A 220 41.35 -26.30 -22.80
CA LYS A 220 42.30 -26.19 -21.67
C LYS A 220 43.10 -27.48 -21.36
N GLN A 221 42.95 -28.56 -22.13
CA GLN A 221 43.87 -29.71 -22.09
C GLN A 221 44.91 -29.68 -23.22
N ALA A 222 44.59 -29.12 -24.39
CA ALA A 222 45.55 -28.95 -25.48
C ALA A 222 46.62 -27.89 -25.14
N GLU A 223 46.17 -26.72 -24.65
CA GLU A 223 47.01 -25.55 -24.30
C GLU A 223 48.11 -25.87 -23.25
N LYS A 224 48.01 -26.98 -22.52
CA LYS A 224 48.93 -27.35 -21.44
C LYS A 224 50.20 -28.07 -21.89
N PHE A 225 50.18 -28.78 -23.01
CA PHE A 225 51.36 -29.54 -23.48
C PHE A 225 52.40 -28.64 -24.16
N GLU A 226 51.95 -27.63 -24.92
CA GLU A 226 52.82 -26.69 -25.63
C GLU A 226 53.52 -25.71 -24.65
N SER A 227 52.81 -25.30 -23.59
CA SER A 227 53.33 -24.41 -22.54
C SER A 227 54.47 -25.03 -21.71
N ALA A 228 54.50 -26.36 -21.55
CA ALA A 228 55.46 -27.05 -20.69
C ALA A 228 56.92 -26.96 -21.18
N VAL A 229 57.15 -26.96 -22.49
CA VAL A 229 58.50 -27.03 -23.09
C VAL A 229 59.23 -25.69 -23.00
N ASN A 230 58.52 -24.57 -23.17
CA ASN A 230 59.14 -23.24 -23.16
C ASN A 230 59.37 -22.69 -21.74
N ASN A 231 58.51 -23.04 -20.77
CA ASN A 231 58.57 -22.48 -19.42
C ASN A 231 59.83 -22.87 -18.63
N LEU A 232 60.33 -24.11 -18.79
CA LEU A 232 61.52 -24.60 -18.08
C LEU A 232 62.80 -23.80 -18.36
N ARG A 233 62.84 -23.01 -19.45
CA ARG A 233 64.03 -22.26 -19.86
C ARG A 233 64.12 -20.86 -19.26
N ASN A 234 63.00 -20.28 -18.82
CA ASN A 234 62.94 -18.92 -18.27
C ASN A 234 62.87 -18.94 -16.73
N GLN A 235 62.17 -19.92 -16.15
CA GLN A 235 61.91 -20.03 -14.70
C GLN A 235 63.15 -20.07 -13.79
N HIS A 236 64.34 -20.33 -14.33
CA HIS A 236 65.59 -20.29 -13.56
C HIS A 236 65.99 -18.88 -13.13
N ASN A 237 65.75 -17.86 -13.97
CA ASN A 237 66.29 -16.51 -13.74
C ASN A 237 65.34 -15.63 -12.92
N ASP A 238 64.03 -15.74 -13.16
CA ASP A 238 63.02 -14.90 -12.47
C ASP A 238 62.92 -15.22 -10.97
N LYS A 239 63.20 -16.47 -10.58
CA LYS A 239 63.10 -16.96 -9.18
C LYS A 239 64.09 -16.33 -8.19
N LEU A 240 65.14 -15.66 -8.66
CA LEU A 240 66.01 -14.86 -7.80
C LEU A 240 65.40 -13.50 -7.42
N SER A 241 64.47 -12.97 -8.21
CA SER A 241 63.89 -11.62 -7.98
C SER A 241 62.59 -11.65 -7.15
N GLU A 242 61.77 -12.70 -7.28
CA GLU A 242 60.47 -12.79 -6.57
C GLU A 242 60.59 -12.88 -5.03
N ILE A 243 61.72 -13.38 -4.51
CA ILE A 243 61.92 -13.64 -3.08
C ILE A 243 61.98 -12.34 -2.25
N GLU A 244 62.45 -11.24 -2.83
CA GLU A 244 62.51 -9.94 -2.14
C GLU A 244 61.17 -9.21 -2.17
N ALA A 245 60.45 -9.26 -3.29
CA ALA A 245 59.13 -8.65 -3.45
C ALA A 245 58.08 -9.23 -2.48
N ALA A 246 58.11 -10.56 -2.25
CA ALA A 246 57.12 -11.28 -1.45
C ALA A 246 57.04 -10.82 0.03
N LYS A 247 58.06 -10.16 0.58
CA LYS A 247 58.06 -9.69 1.98
C LYS A 247 57.21 -8.44 2.21
N ASN A 248 57.01 -7.61 1.18
CA ASN A 248 56.36 -6.31 1.35
C ASN A 248 54.83 -6.36 1.15
N ALA A 249 54.33 -7.30 0.34
CA ALA A 249 52.89 -7.41 0.06
C ALA A 249 52.03 -7.91 1.24
N VAL A 250 52.65 -8.47 2.28
CA VAL A 250 51.96 -9.06 3.45
C VAL A 250 51.49 -7.98 4.44
N THR A 251 52.20 -6.85 4.54
CA THR A 251 51.86 -5.77 5.49
C THR A 251 50.69 -4.90 5.00
N GLU A 252 50.59 -4.63 3.71
CA GLU A 252 49.51 -3.78 3.14
C GLU A 252 48.14 -4.48 3.20
N ASN A 253 48.08 -5.78 2.91
CA ASN A 253 46.83 -6.56 2.94
C ASN A 253 46.17 -6.57 4.33
N ALA A 254 46.96 -6.53 5.40
CA ALA A 254 46.46 -6.48 6.78
C ALA A 254 45.79 -5.13 7.14
N ALA A 255 46.12 -4.04 6.43
CA ALA A 255 45.48 -2.74 6.64
C ALA A 255 44.11 -2.68 5.96
N MET A 256 44.03 -3.12 4.70
CA MET A 256 42.80 -3.00 3.89
C MET A 256 41.63 -3.86 4.42
N GLN A 257 41.92 -4.97 5.09
CA GLN A 257 40.90 -5.79 5.75
C GLN A 257 40.20 -5.04 6.90
N ARG A 258 40.95 -4.31 7.74
CA ARG A 258 40.36 -3.54 8.85
C ARG A 258 39.45 -2.41 8.36
N GLU A 259 39.86 -1.69 7.32
CA GLU A 259 39.04 -0.60 6.76
C GLU A 259 37.75 -1.13 6.12
N THR A 260 37.82 -2.26 5.40
CA THR A 260 36.62 -2.87 4.79
C THR A 260 35.67 -3.50 5.81
N GLU A 261 36.16 -3.99 6.95
CA GLU A 261 35.34 -4.40 8.09
C GLU A 261 34.67 -3.21 8.79
N GLU A 262 35.39 -2.11 9.01
CA GLU A 262 34.81 -0.91 9.62
C GLU A 262 33.74 -0.26 8.72
N GLN A 263 33.95 -0.27 7.40
CA GLN A 263 32.94 0.16 6.42
C GLN A 263 31.72 -0.79 6.39
N ARG A 264 31.91 -2.10 6.58
CA ARG A 264 30.80 -3.07 6.74
C ARG A 264 30.00 -2.79 8.02
N ALA A 265 30.67 -2.56 9.15
CA ALA A 265 30.02 -2.20 10.41
C ALA A 265 29.20 -0.90 10.27
N LYS A 266 29.77 0.16 9.67
CA LYS A 266 29.07 1.42 9.40
C LYS A 266 27.87 1.24 8.46
N LYS A 267 27.97 0.38 7.43
CA LYS A 267 26.82 0.02 6.57
C LYS A 267 25.76 -0.77 7.31
N HIS A 268 26.13 -1.74 8.15
CA HIS A 268 25.17 -2.56 8.91
C HIS A 268 24.43 -1.74 9.97
N MET A 269 25.14 -0.88 10.71
CA MET A 269 24.56 0.09 11.66
C MET A 269 23.57 1.04 10.96
N ARG A 270 23.92 1.53 9.77
CA ARG A 270 23.02 2.35 8.94
C ARG A 270 21.81 1.58 8.42
N LEU A 271 21.94 0.28 8.15
CA LEU A 271 20.85 -0.61 7.77
C LEU A 271 19.92 -0.93 8.94
N GLN A 272 20.45 -1.12 10.15
CA GLN A 272 19.65 -1.25 11.38
C GLN A 272 18.88 0.04 11.66
N LEU A 273 19.55 1.20 11.68
CA LEU A 273 18.89 2.50 11.83
C LEU A 273 17.86 2.78 10.73
N MET A 274 18.09 2.33 9.49
CA MET A 274 17.13 2.48 8.39
C MET A 274 15.96 1.49 8.50
N ASN A 275 16.16 0.29 9.05
CA ASN A 275 15.09 -0.68 9.32
C ASN A 275 14.26 -0.31 10.56
N GLU A 276 14.86 0.28 11.58
CA GLU A 276 14.16 0.85 12.74
C GLU A 276 13.43 2.13 12.35
N SER A 277 14.06 3.00 11.53
CA SER A 277 13.37 4.11 10.89
C SER A 277 12.21 3.65 10.02
N SER A 278 12.37 2.60 9.20
CA SER A 278 11.27 2.01 8.43
C SER A 278 10.16 1.55 9.35
N LYS A 279 10.45 0.70 10.34
CA LYS A 279 9.45 0.23 11.32
C LYS A 279 8.72 1.37 12.03
N ILE A 280 9.40 2.45 12.39
CA ILE A 280 8.78 3.65 12.98
C ILE A 280 7.91 4.39 11.96
N THR A 281 8.35 4.53 10.70
CA THR A 281 7.53 5.12 9.64
C THR A 281 6.37 4.23 9.20
N ASP A 282 6.52 2.90 9.26
CA ASP A 282 5.52 1.91 8.89
C ASP A 282 4.45 1.81 10.00
N GLN A 283 4.86 1.80 11.27
CA GLN A 283 3.96 1.93 12.42
C GLN A 283 3.27 3.31 12.44
N SER A 284 3.98 4.39 12.11
CA SER A 284 3.38 5.72 11.95
C SER A 284 2.43 5.79 10.75
N CYS A 285 2.73 5.09 9.64
CA CYS A 285 1.86 4.99 8.47
C CYS A 285 0.62 4.14 8.76
N GLU A 286 0.75 3.05 9.53
CA GLU A 286 -0.39 2.31 10.07
C GLU A 286 -1.21 3.16 11.04
N ASP A 287 -0.60 3.89 11.98
CA ASP A 287 -1.34 4.79 12.87
C ASP A 287 -1.97 5.97 12.12
N VAL A 288 -1.37 6.45 11.04
CA VAL A 288 -1.99 7.42 10.12
C VAL A 288 -3.12 6.79 9.31
N LYS A 289 -3.03 5.51 8.89
CA LYS A 289 -4.13 4.78 8.25
C LYS A 289 -5.28 4.55 9.24
N ARG A 290 -5.02 4.04 10.43
CA ARG A 290 -6.00 3.86 11.52
C ARG A 290 -6.63 5.18 11.94
N ARG A 291 -5.86 6.29 11.97
CA ARG A 291 -6.40 7.65 12.16
C ARG A 291 -7.24 8.08 10.98
N LEU A 292 -6.79 7.88 9.73
CA LEU A 292 -7.56 8.21 8.53
C LEU A 292 -8.86 7.39 8.41
N GLU A 293 -8.87 6.14 8.88
CA GLU A 293 -10.05 5.28 8.98
C GLU A 293 -11.00 5.78 10.06
N ARG A 294 -10.48 6.15 11.25
CA ARG A 294 -11.28 6.80 12.30
C ARG A 294 -11.83 8.15 11.85
N GLU A 295 -11.04 9.00 11.23
CA GLU A 295 -11.46 10.30 10.67
C GLU A 295 -12.46 10.11 9.51
N LYS A 296 -12.31 9.07 8.68
CA LYS A 296 -13.32 8.69 7.67
C LYS A 296 -14.62 8.22 8.32
N HIS A 297 -14.54 7.44 9.41
CA HIS A 297 -15.73 6.96 10.11
C HIS A 297 -16.43 8.09 10.88
N ILE A 298 -15.67 8.96 11.54
CA ILE A 298 -16.14 10.21 12.16
C ILE A 298 -16.72 11.14 11.10
N TYR A 299 -16.10 11.27 9.92
CA TYR A 299 -16.66 12.03 8.81
C TYR A 299 -17.95 11.41 8.26
N GLN A 300 -18.04 10.07 8.14
CA GLN A 300 -19.26 9.37 7.78
C GLN A 300 -20.35 9.58 8.84
N GLU A 301 -20.04 9.43 10.13
CA GLU A 301 -20.95 9.76 11.23
C GLU A 301 -21.40 11.22 11.21
N LEU A 302 -20.48 12.17 10.97
CA LEU A 302 -20.80 13.60 10.90
C LEU A 302 -21.60 13.94 9.64
N VAL A 303 -21.40 13.26 8.52
CA VAL A 303 -22.24 13.40 7.32
C VAL A 303 -23.61 12.78 7.53
N MET A 304 -23.73 11.63 8.20
CA MET A 304 -25.01 11.02 8.56
C MET A 304 -25.77 11.86 9.61
N LYS A 305 -25.07 12.40 10.62
CA LYS A 305 -25.62 13.35 11.60
C LYS A 305 -25.95 14.69 10.95
N ARG A 306 -25.20 15.15 9.94
CA ARG A 306 -25.60 16.35 9.19
C ARG A 306 -26.81 16.06 8.31
N LEU A 307 -26.92 14.89 7.69
CA LEU A 307 -28.11 14.49 6.93
C LEU A 307 -29.34 14.34 7.85
N SER A 308 -29.20 13.78 9.05
CA SER A 308 -30.31 13.74 10.02
C SER A 308 -30.66 15.14 10.52
N LEU A 309 -29.68 16.00 10.83
CA LEU A 309 -29.92 17.40 11.22
C LEU A 309 -30.48 18.24 10.07
N ASP A 310 -30.09 17.99 8.81
CA ASP A 310 -30.64 18.62 7.60
C ASP A 310 -32.12 18.17 7.43
N GLN A 311 -32.44 16.90 7.70
CA GLN A 311 -33.82 16.36 7.72
C GLN A 311 -34.65 16.92 8.89
N GLU A 312 -34.14 16.88 10.13
CA GLU A 312 -34.75 17.46 11.32
C GLU A 312 -35.00 18.97 11.14
N LEU A 313 -34.10 19.68 10.43
CA LEU A 313 -34.28 21.09 10.06
C LEU A 313 -35.35 21.29 8.99
N ASP A 314 -35.45 20.43 7.97
CA ASP A 314 -36.54 20.52 6.99
C ASP A 314 -37.90 20.17 7.64
N GLU A 315 -37.94 19.17 8.53
CA GLU A 315 -39.11 18.87 9.37
C GLU A 315 -39.48 20.07 10.23
N LEU A 316 -38.57 20.64 11.03
CA LEU A 316 -38.81 21.87 11.80
C LEU A 316 -39.22 23.06 10.92
N ASN A 317 -38.71 23.16 9.69
CA ASN A 317 -39.12 24.21 8.75
C ASN A 317 -40.54 23.98 8.23
N THR A 318 -40.98 22.72 8.04
CA THR A 318 -42.38 22.42 7.73
C THR A 318 -43.30 22.65 8.92
N GLU A 319 -42.91 22.24 10.14
CA GLU A 319 -43.64 22.54 11.37
C GLU A 319 -43.73 24.05 11.62
N ALA A 320 -42.64 24.80 11.45
CA ALA A 320 -42.64 26.26 11.59
C ALA A 320 -43.55 26.94 10.55
N ARG A 321 -43.61 26.44 9.31
CA ARG A 321 -44.56 26.93 8.28
C ARG A 321 -46.00 26.58 8.62
N LEU A 322 -46.28 25.38 9.13
CA LEU A 322 -47.59 24.96 9.59
C LEU A 322 -48.04 25.80 10.79
N ALA A 323 -47.22 25.93 11.83
CA ALA A 323 -47.45 26.78 12.99
C ALA A 323 -47.58 28.27 12.62
N GLN A 324 -46.86 28.77 11.62
CA GLN A 324 -47.06 30.12 11.09
C GLN A 324 -48.41 30.26 10.36
N GLY A 325 -48.86 29.22 9.65
CA GLY A 325 -50.20 29.11 9.08
C GLY A 325 -51.29 29.08 10.15
N GLU A 326 -51.13 28.28 11.19
CA GLU A 326 -52.02 28.21 12.34
C GLU A 326 -52.07 29.54 13.08
N ASN A 327 -50.93 30.16 13.39
CA ASN A 327 -50.87 31.48 14.00
C ASN A 327 -51.53 32.54 13.10
N SER A 328 -51.40 32.45 11.77
CA SER A 328 -52.15 33.29 10.84
C SER A 328 -53.68 33.08 10.92
N THR A 329 -54.16 31.84 11.11
CA THR A 329 -55.60 31.58 11.26
C THR A 329 -56.11 31.97 12.66
N LEU A 330 -55.37 31.69 13.72
CA LEU A 330 -55.61 32.16 15.09
C LEU A 330 -55.65 33.69 15.16
N GLN A 331 -54.74 34.40 14.49
CA GLN A 331 -54.74 35.87 14.47
C GLN A 331 -55.93 36.43 13.67
N LYS A 332 -56.37 35.76 12.60
CA LYS A 332 -57.64 36.06 11.89
C LYS A 332 -58.87 35.76 12.76
N GLN A 333 -58.85 34.71 13.58
CA GLN A 333 -59.91 34.40 14.55
C GLN A 333 -59.93 35.43 15.69
N PHE A 334 -58.78 35.80 16.24
CA PHE A 334 -58.62 36.85 17.24
C PHE A 334 -59.12 38.20 16.71
N GLU A 335 -58.87 38.54 15.45
CA GLU A 335 -59.50 39.72 14.83
C GLU A 335 -61.02 39.62 14.74
N LYS A 336 -61.58 38.46 14.37
CA LYS A 336 -63.04 38.26 14.38
C LYS A 336 -63.63 38.42 15.78
N LEU A 337 -63.00 37.80 16.79
CA LEU A 337 -63.36 37.92 18.21
C LEU A 337 -63.22 39.36 18.72
N LYS A 338 -62.16 40.08 18.35
CA LYS A 338 -61.95 41.50 18.71
C LYS A 338 -62.99 42.42 18.06
N ARG A 339 -63.43 42.11 16.84
CA ARG A 339 -64.55 42.80 16.15
C ARG A 339 -65.90 42.46 16.80
N GLN A 340 -66.13 41.22 17.23
CA GLN A 340 -67.32 40.83 18.01
C GLN A 340 -67.34 41.50 19.39
N TYR A 341 -66.22 41.50 20.11
CA TYR A 341 -66.08 42.18 21.41
C TYR A 341 -66.34 43.69 21.30
N LYS A 342 -65.87 44.36 20.23
CA LYS A 342 -66.26 45.77 19.99
C LYS A 342 -67.76 45.95 19.77
N ARG A 343 -68.45 45.02 19.11
CA ARG A 343 -69.91 45.08 18.94
C ARG A 343 -70.66 44.83 20.26
N THR A 344 -70.25 43.86 21.07
CA THR A 344 -70.89 43.60 22.38
C THR A 344 -70.59 44.71 23.38
N GLN A 345 -69.39 45.30 23.35
CA GLN A 345 -69.05 46.49 24.14
C GLN A 345 -69.92 47.69 23.73
N MET A 346 -70.03 48.01 22.43
CA MET A 346 -70.96 49.07 21.97
C MET A 346 -72.41 48.80 22.36
N SER A 347 -72.87 47.55 22.32
CA SER A 347 -74.22 47.17 22.77
C SER A 347 -74.41 47.36 24.28
N LYS A 348 -73.41 46.99 25.09
CA LYS A 348 -73.37 47.25 26.54
C LYS A 348 -73.40 48.75 26.83
N ASP A 349 -72.65 49.55 26.07
CA ASP A 349 -72.57 51.00 26.26
C ASP A 349 -73.90 51.68 25.89
N SER A 350 -74.58 51.26 24.81
CA SER A 350 -75.94 51.74 24.49
C SER A 350 -77.00 51.34 25.53
N VAL A 351 -76.88 50.15 26.13
CA VAL A 351 -77.74 49.73 27.24
C VAL A 351 -77.43 50.54 28.51
N SER A 352 -76.18 50.96 28.71
CA SER A 352 -75.78 51.84 29.80
C SER A 352 -76.31 53.28 29.62
N GLU A 353 -76.32 53.82 28.40
CA GLU A 353 -76.97 55.11 28.10
C GLU A 353 -78.49 55.05 28.33
N ALA A 354 -79.16 53.98 27.87
CA ALA A 354 -80.59 53.75 28.10
C ALA A 354 -80.96 53.64 29.60
N LEU A 355 -79.98 53.32 30.47
CA LEU A 355 -80.16 53.22 31.93
C LEU A 355 -80.17 54.60 32.63
N GLY A 356 -79.72 55.67 31.95
CA GLY A 356 -79.78 57.05 32.44
C GLY A 356 -81.20 57.62 32.55
N PRO A 357 -82.03 57.57 31.48
CA PRO A 357 -83.44 57.97 31.52
C PRO A 357 -84.28 57.25 32.58
N LEU A 358 -84.06 55.94 32.82
CA LEU A 358 -84.76 55.24 33.89
C LEU A 358 -84.36 55.74 35.29
N LYS A 359 -83.07 56.03 35.52
CA LYS A 359 -82.58 56.58 36.81
C LYS A 359 -83.01 58.01 37.09
N THR A 360 -83.32 58.81 36.07
CA THR A 360 -83.92 60.14 36.24
C THR A 360 -85.40 60.02 36.57
N SER A 361 -86.16 59.24 35.80
CA SER A 361 -87.57 58.92 36.11
C SER A 361 -87.76 58.37 37.54
N GLN A 362 -86.87 57.47 38.00
CA GLN A 362 -86.87 56.96 39.38
C GLN A 362 -86.64 58.07 40.44
N LYS A 363 -85.84 59.10 40.14
CA LYS A 363 -85.63 60.24 41.06
C LYS A 363 -86.83 61.16 41.12
N ASP A 364 -87.53 61.35 40.01
CA ASP A 364 -88.66 62.27 39.94
C ASP A 364 -89.94 61.66 40.56
N LEU A 365 -90.18 60.35 40.43
CA LEU A 365 -91.20 59.66 41.25
C LEU A 365 -90.88 59.77 42.77
N ASN A 366 -89.61 59.61 43.17
CA ASN A 366 -89.21 59.75 44.57
C ASN A 366 -89.35 61.19 45.11
N LYS A 367 -89.32 62.21 44.25
CA LYS A 367 -89.70 63.58 44.65
C LYS A 367 -91.21 63.72 44.86
N GLN A 368 -92.01 63.18 43.93
CA GLN A 368 -93.48 63.23 44.03
C GLN A 368 -93.99 62.56 45.32
N MET A 369 -93.41 61.42 45.71
CA MET A 369 -93.73 60.78 47.01
C MET A 369 -93.46 61.69 48.20
N LYS A 370 -92.26 62.29 48.31
CA LYS A 370 -91.92 63.18 49.44
C LYS A 370 -92.83 64.39 49.53
N GLN A 371 -93.28 64.91 48.39
CA GLN A 371 -94.17 66.07 48.37
C GLN A 371 -95.57 65.70 48.91
N GLN A 372 -96.06 64.49 48.64
CA GLN A 372 -97.28 63.96 49.26
C GLN A 372 -97.10 63.69 50.77
N GLU A 373 -95.93 63.24 51.22
CA GLU A 373 -95.62 63.07 52.66
C GLU A 373 -95.65 64.42 53.43
N GLU A 374 -95.23 65.52 52.80
CA GLU A 374 -95.30 66.86 53.39
C GLU A 374 -96.74 67.40 53.49
N ASP A 375 -97.57 67.17 52.47
CA ASP A 375 -98.98 67.59 52.51
C ASP A 375 -99.81 66.77 53.52
N ILE A 376 -99.51 65.48 53.71
CA ILE A 376 -100.08 64.66 54.79
C ILE A 376 -99.69 65.21 56.18
N ARG A 377 -98.49 65.77 56.34
CA ARG A 377 -98.09 66.45 57.59
C ARG A 377 -98.83 67.77 57.81
N ARG A 378 -99.10 68.55 56.76
CA ARG A 378 -99.90 69.79 56.84
C ARG A 378 -101.35 69.50 57.26
N GLN A 379 -101.97 68.48 56.68
CA GLN A 379 -103.33 68.07 57.02
C GLN A 379 -103.49 67.61 58.47
N LYS A 380 -102.45 67.05 59.10
CA LYS A 380 -102.49 66.67 60.52
C LYS A 380 -102.50 67.85 61.48
N LYS A 381 -101.73 68.91 61.22
CA LYS A 381 -101.78 70.13 62.07
C LYS A 381 -103.15 70.81 62.03
N LEU A 382 -103.77 70.89 60.85
CA LEU A 382 -105.09 71.49 60.69
C LEU A 382 -106.19 70.76 61.50
N LEU A 383 -105.99 69.48 61.84
CA LEU A 383 -106.88 68.73 62.73
C LEU A 383 -106.63 69.00 64.23
N GLU A 384 -105.41 69.35 64.61
CA GLU A 384 -105.05 69.69 66.00
C GLU A 384 -105.58 71.09 66.38
N ASP A 385 -105.44 72.07 65.47
CA ASP A 385 -105.92 73.45 65.69
C ASP A 385 -107.46 73.50 65.85
N ILE A 386 -108.21 72.72 65.07
CA ILE A 386 -109.69 72.66 65.13
C ILE A 386 -110.21 72.08 66.47
N GLN A 387 -109.42 71.29 67.19
CA GLN A 387 -109.82 70.79 68.51
C GLN A 387 -109.66 71.82 69.63
N ALA A 388 -108.94 72.94 69.40
CA ALA A 388 -108.76 73.99 70.40
C ALA A 388 -109.87 75.06 70.41
N GLU A 389 -110.66 75.18 69.34
CA GLU A 389 -111.66 76.26 69.18
C GLU A 389 -113.02 75.94 69.83
N VAL A 390 -113.27 74.69 70.23
CA VAL A 390 -114.57 74.24 70.76
C VAL A 390 -114.80 74.67 72.23
N ASP A 391 -113.77 74.56 73.08
CA ASP A 391 -113.91 74.79 74.53
C ASP A 391 -113.96 76.28 74.94
N LEU A 392 -113.69 77.22 74.01
CA LEU A 392 -113.76 78.66 74.29
C LEU A 392 -115.18 79.25 74.16
N PHE A 393 -116.15 78.49 73.65
CA PHE A 393 -117.42 79.04 73.12
C PHE A 393 -118.61 79.11 74.10
N ILE A 394 -118.49 78.54 75.30
CA ILE A 394 -119.64 78.39 76.24
C ILE A 394 -119.81 79.59 77.19
N GLY A 395 -118.87 80.55 77.23
CA GLY A 395 -118.84 81.62 78.24
C GLY A 395 -119.64 82.89 77.97
N ALA A 396 -120.15 83.14 76.75
CA ALA A 396 -120.49 84.50 76.32
C ALA A 396 -121.73 84.69 75.39
N PHE A 397 -122.78 83.87 75.52
CA PHE A 397 -124.03 84.11 74.77
C PHE A 397 -125.31 83.91 75.62
N LEU A 398 -125.51 84.77 76.62
CA LEU A 398 -126.80 85.46 76.90
C LEU A 398 -126.76 86.25 78.23
N LYS A 399 -126.98 87.56 78.15
CA LYS A 399 -127.60 88.40 79.20
C LYS A 399 -128.94 88.90 78.68
N GLN A 400 -129.99 88.91 79.50
CA GLN A 400 -130.90 90.08 79.57
C GLN A 400 -131.65 90.12 80.93
N GLU A 401 -132.31 91.23 81.22
CA GLU A 401 -132.78 91.68 82.55
C GLU A 401 -134.30 91.44 82.76
N THR A 402 -134.95 91.65 83.92
CA THR A 402 -135.23 92.88 84.71
C THR A 402 -135.80 92.49 86.11
N LEU A 403 -136.12 93.33 87.13
CA LEU A 403 -136.68 94.70 87.20
C LEU A 403 -136.44 95.36 88.62
N GLU A 404 -136.83 96.64 88.84
CA GLU A 404 -136.62 97.47 90.07
C GLU A 404 -137.55 97.15 91.29
N GLN A 405 -137.68 97.87 92.44
CA GLN A 405 -137.40 99.25 92.96
C GLN A 405 -137.37 99.20 94.54
N ASP A 406 -137.27 100.20 95.46
CA ASP A 406 -137.34 101.68 95.46
C ASP A 406 -136.60 102.42 96.65
N LYS A 407 -137.30 103.07 97.62
CA LYS A 407 -136.79 104.06 98.62
C LYS A 407 -136.75 103.52 100.07
N LYS A 408 -135.93 103.97 101.04
CA LYS A 408 -135.27 105.27 101.39
C LYS A 408 -136.18 106.31 102.07
N LYS A 409 -136.40 106.23 103.41
CA LYS A 409 -136.93 107.39 104.19
C LYS A 409 -136.72 107.50 105.71
N GLU A 410 -136.63 106.43 106.49
CA GLU A 410 -136.52 106.52 107.96
C GLU A 410 -135.06 106.75 108.40
N TYR A 411 -134.55 107.94 108.08
CA TYR A 411 -133.12 108.28 108.07
C TYR A 411 -132.66 109.02 109.35
N ASP A 412 -133.60 109.40 110.23
CA ASP A 412 -133.37 110.43 111.26
C ASP A 412 -133.09 109.88 112.68
N GLU A 413 -133.29 108.58 112.93
CA GLU A 413 -132.75 107.93 114.14
C GLU A 413 -131.24 107.64 113.99
N ILE A 414 -130.78 107.47 112.75
CA ILE A 414 -129.40 107.10 112.39
C ILE A 414 -128.38 108.14 112.84
N THR A 415 -128.76 109.43 112.92
CA THR A 415 -127.84 110.54 113.21
C THR A 415 -127.09 110.43 114.52
N GLN A 416 -127.64 109.75 115.55
CA GLN A 416 -127.02 109.70 116.87
C GLN A 416 -126.15 108.45 117.13
N GLN A 417 -126.22 107.43 116.25
CA GLN A 417 -125.31 106.28 116.25
C GLN A 417 -124.11 106.46 115.32
N MET A 418 -124.17 107.44 114.41
CA MET A 418 -123.14 107.70 113.38
C MET A 418 -121.81 108.25 113.93
N GLU A 419 -121.81 109.03 115.01
CA GLU A 419 -120.59 109.69 115.49
C GLU A 419 -119.54 108.73 116.08
N ASP A 420 -119.97 107.61 116.66
CA ASP A 420 -119.04 106.62 117.22
C ASP A 420 -118.48 105.68 116.13
N MET A 421 -119.31 105.20 115.20
CA MET A 421 -118.81 104.40 114.06
C MET A 421 -117.83 105.19 113.16
N GLN A 422 -117.94 106.52 113.08
CA GLN A 422 -116.97 107.35 112.34
C GLN A 422 -115.55 107.33 112.93
N LYS A 423 -115.36 106.99 114.22
CA LYS A 423 -114.03 106.90 114.85
C LYS A 423 -113.31 105.60 114.51
N GLU A 424 -114.06 104.50 114.36
CA GLU A 424 -113.49 103.20 113.99
C GLU A 424 -113.13 103.13 112.50
N LEU A 425 -113.98 103.71 111.63
CA LEU A 425 -113.77 103.77 110.18
C LEU A 425 -112.47 104.49 109.74
N LYS A 426 -111.87 105.32 110.60
CA LYS A 426 -110.56 105.94 110.32
C LYS A 426 -109.40 104.96 110.50
N LYS A 427 -109.39 104.18 111.58
CA LYS A 427 -108.29 103.22 111.87
C LYS A 427 -108.14 102.17 110.77
N LEU A 428 -109.28 101.58 110.37
CA LEU A 428 -109.31 100.55 109.32
C LEU A 428 -108.77 101.06 107.97
N LYS A 429 -108.94 102.35 107.65
CA LYS A 429 -108.39 102.95 106.42
C LYS A 429 -106.88 103.19 106.48
N GLU A 430 -106.33 103.50 107.65
CA GLU A 430 -104.87 103.62 107.82
C GLU A 430 -104.19 102.26 107.70
N GLU A 431 -104.82 101.19 108.23
CA GLU A 431 -104.37 99.80 108.07
C GLU A 431 -104.49 99.32 106.60
N GLU A 432 -105.63 99.55 105.94
CA GLU A 432 -105.83 99.25 104.51
C GLU A 432 -104.74 99.91 103.64
N GLN A 433 -104.47 101.19 103.88
CA GLN A 433 -103.47 101.94 103.14
C GLN A 433 -102.04 101.40 103.37
N HIS A 434 -101.71 100.96 104.60
CA HIS A 434 -100.43 100.30 104.88
C HIS A 434 -100.28 99.00 104.07
N TRP A 435 -101.26 98.09 104.14
CA TRP A 435 -101.22 96.82 103.40
C TRP A 435 -101.19 97.02 101.88
N ALA A 436 -101.90 98.01 101.35
CA ALA A 436 -101.84 98.35 99.92
C ALA A 436 -100.42 98.74 99.46
N THR A 437 -99.65 99.47 100.27
CA THR A 437 -98.24 99.76 99.94
C THR A 437 -97.36 98.50 99.99
N HIS A 438 -97.60 97.60 100.93
CA HIS A 438 -96.85 96.35 101.08
C HIS A 438 -97.10 95.37 99.92
N PHE A 439 -98.36 95.23 99.47
CA PHE A 439 -98.66 94.46 98.25
C PHE A 439 -97.99 95.05 97.01
N LYS A 440 -97.90 96.38 96.89
CA LYS A 440 -97.25 97.03 95.75
C LYS A 440 -95.73 96.79 95.70
N THR A 441 -95.04 96.75 96.85
CA THR A 441 -93.61 96.42 96.89
C THR A 441 -93.35 94.92 96.66
N LEU A 442 -94.18 94.03 97.22
CA LEU A 442 -94.13 92.59 96.95
C LEU A 442 -94.37 92.27 95.46
N ALA A 443 -95.34 92.92 94.81
CA ALA A 443 -95.60 92.76 93.37
C ALA A 443 -94.39 93.20 92.53
N SER A 444 -93.80 94.36 92.83
CA SER A 444 -92.59 94.86 92.17
C SER A 444 -91.39 93.91 92.32
N ASN A 445 -91.19 93.35 93.52
CA ASN A 445 -90.13 92.36 93.77
C ASN A 445 -90.39 91.03 93.04
N ARG A 446 -91.64 90.55 93.00
CA ARG A 446 -92.01 89.36 92.20
C ARG A 446 -91.73 89.57 90.71
N GLU A 447 -92.01 90.77 90.20
CA GLU A 447 -91.78 91.09 88.80
C GLU A 447 -90.29 91.20 88.46
N LYS A 448 -89.46 91.79 89.34
CA LYS A 448 -87.99 91.76 89.21
C LYS A 448 -87.46 90.34 89.17
N LEU A 449 -87.81 89.51 90.15
CA LEU A 449 -87.38 88.11 90.22
C LEU A 449 -87.84 87.30 88.99
N ALA A 450 -89.02 87.58 88.44
CA ALA A 450 -89.48 86.94 87.20
C ALA A 450 -88.66 87.37 85.98
N ARG A 451 -88.30 88.66 85.85
CA ARG A 451 -87.41 89.16 84.78
C ARG A 451 -85.98 88.62 84.94
N GLU A 452 -85.48 88.51 86.15
CA GLU A 452 -84.17 87.95 86.48
C GLU A 452 -84.13 86.45 86.15
N ALA A 453 -85.11 85.66 86.61
CA ALA A 453 -85.23 84.25 86.28
C ALA A 453 -85.37 83.98 84.77
N SER A 454 -86.09 84.86 84.05
CA SER A 454 -86.22 84.81 82.59
C SER A 454 -84.90 85.13 81.86
N ASN A 455 -84.16 86.15 82.30
CA ASN A 455 -82.83 86.44 81.77
C ASN A 455 -81.83 85.30 82.07
N MET A 456 -81.86 84.72 83.27
CA MET A 456 -81.03 83.56 83.60
C MET A 456 -81.40 82.34 82.74
N HIS A 457 -82.70 82.07 82.51
CA HIS A 457 -83.13 81.00 81.59
C HIS A 457 -82.66 81.25 80.15
N ARG A 458 -82.72 82.50 79.69
CA ARG A 458 -82.22 82.88 78.36
C ARG A 458 -80.70 82.67 78.27
N GLN A 459 -79.92 83.09 79.27
CA GLN A 459 -78.48 82.87 79.32
C GLN A 459 -78.10 81.38 79.43
N CYS A 460 -78.86 80.57 80.18
CA CYS A 460 -78.70 79.12 80.22
C CYS A 460 -79.02 78.45 78.88
N ARG A 461 -79.96 78.97 78.08
CA ARG A 461 -80.18 78.50 76.70
C ARG A 461 -79.05 78.95 75.78
N GLU A 462 -78.72 80.25 75.77
CA GLU A 462 -77.66 80.82 74.94
C GLU A 462 -76.33 80.07 75.16
N THR A 463 -75.96 79.78 76.42
CA THR A 463 -74.76 78.98 76.74
C THR A 463 -74.89 77.48 76.42
N ALA A 464 -76.09 76.88 76.49
CA ALA A 464 -76.30 75.50 76.07
C ALA A 464 -76.20 75.34 74.54
N ASP A 465 -76.72 76.31 73.78
CA ASP A 465 -76.61 76.37 72.33
C ASP A 465 -75.14 76.61 71.91
N GLU A 466 -74.39 77.47 72.63
CA GLU A 466 -72.94 77.62 72.46
C GLU A 466 -72.18 76.31 72.75
N VAL A 467 -72.52 75.58 73.82
CA VAL A 467 -71.90 74.28 74.14
C VAL A 467 -72.19 73.24 73.04
N ALA A 468 -73.42 73.19 72.52
CA ALA A 468 -73.77 72.31 71.40
C ALA A 468 -72.98 72.66 70.13
N MET A 469 -72.81 73.96 69.83
CA MET A 469 -71.96 74.42 68.73
C MET A 469 -70.48 74.04 68.94
N LYS A 470 -69.96 74.14 70.17
CA LYS A 470 -68.58 73.71 70.48
C LYS A 470 -68.39 72.21 70.39
N GLN A 471 -69.39 71.41 70.74
CA GLN A 471 -69.37 69.95 70.55
C GLN A 471 -69.35 69.58 69.06
N LEU A 472 -70.11 70.29 68.21
CA LEU A 472 -70.06 70.11 66.74
C LEU A 472 -68.70 70.51 66.16
N GLU A 473 -68.10 71.62 66.62
CA GLU A 473 -66.72 72.00 66.26
C GLU A 473 -65.70 70.92 66.69
N GLU A 474 -65.83 70.38 67.90
CA GLU A 474 -64.96 69.35 68.44
C GLU A 474 -65.05 68.04 67.62
N ASP A 475 -66.25 67.63 67.25
CA ASP A 475 -66.47 66.43 66.43
C ASP A 475 -65.98 66.59 64.99
N ASP A 476 -66.11 67.78 64.39
CA ASP A 476 -65.50 68.07 63.09
C ASP A 476 -63.97 68.16 63.16
N LEU A 477 -63.41 68.62 64.29
CA LEU A 477 -61.96 68.56 64.54
C LEU A 477 -61.48 67.12 64.76
N LYS A 478 -62.24 66.26 65.46
CA LYS A 478 -61.96 64.82 65.59
C LYS A 478 -61.97 64.12 64.23
N LYS A 479 -62.98 64.37 63.38
CA LYS A 479 -63.05 63.84 62.01
C LYS A 479 -61.83 64.27 61.20
N LYS A 480 -61.47 65.57 61.21
CA LYS A 480 -60.28 66.09 60.53
C LYS A 480 -58.98 65.45 61.07
N HIS A 481 -58.87 65.26 62.38
CA HIS A 481 -57.72 64.58 62.99
C HIS A 481 -57.63 63.10 62.60
N GLN A 482 -58.77 62.39 62.53
CA GLN A 482 -58.84 61.00 62.07
C GLN A 482 -58.48 60.89 60.58
N GLU A 483 -59.00 61.77 59.72
CA GLU A 483 -58.62 61.86 58.32
C GLU A 483 -57.13 62.14 58.14
N ILE A 484 -56.56 63.10 58.87
CA ILE A 484 -55.14 63.43 58.80
C ILE A 484 -54.29 62.26 59.29
N SER A 485 -54.70 61.58 60.36
CA SER A 485 -54.03 60.38 60.87
C SER A 485 -54.11 59.19 59.90
N GLN A 486 -55.21 59.04 59.18
CA GLN A 486 -55.35 58.03 58.12
C GLN A 486 -54.45 58.38 56.93
N LYS A 487 -54.51 59.63 56.43
CA LYS A 487 -53.63 60.13 55.36
C LYS A 487 -52.15 59.98 55.72
N GLN A 488 -51.78 60.22 56.99
CA GLN A 488 -50.43 59.98 57.50
C GLN A 488 -50.03 58.49 57.43
N LYS A 489 -50.92 57.57 57.83
CA LYS A 489 -50.68 56.12 57.69
C LYS A 489 -50.53 55.72 56.22
N GLU A 490 -51.35 56.25 55.34
CA GLU A 490 -51.28 56.04 53.88
C GLU A 490 -49.96 56.58 53.29
N PHE A 491 -49.48 57.74 53.74
CA PHE A 491 -48.16 58.25 53.36
C PHE A 491 -47.00 57.39 53.92
N CYS A 492 -47.13 56.86 55.14
CA CYS A 492 -46.14 55.92 55.68
C CYS A 492 -46.07 54.62 54.87
N THR A 493 -47.21 54.00 54.52
CA THR A 493 -47.20 52.77 53.70
C THR A 493 -46.73 53.03 52.28
N MET A 494 -47.10 54.16 51.66
CA MET A 494 -46.53 54.58 50.36
C MET A 494 -45.02 54.79 50.44
N TYR A 495 -44.51 55.41 51.50
CA TYR A 495 -43.06 55.58 51.72
C TYR A 495 -42.35 54.23 51.90
N GLU A 496 -42.94 53.27 52.62
CA GLU A 496 -42.39 51.92 52.76
C GLU A 496 -42.38 51.15 51.43
N VAL A 497 -43.42 51.27 50.61
CA VAL A 497 -43.44 50.71 49.25
C VAL A 497 -42.34 51.32 48.40
N VAL A 498 -42.22 52.65 48.36
CA VAL A 498 -41.17 53.36 47.59
C VAL A 498 -39.76 53.03 48.10
N LYS A 499 -39.57 52.89 49.42
CA LYS A 499 -38.30 52.43 50.03
C LYS A 499 -37.97 51.00 49.64
N ASN A 500 -38.96 50.10 49.65
CA ASN A 500 -38.79 48.72 49.23
C ASN A 500 -38.51 48.60 47.73
N ASP A 501 -39.15 49.41 46.89
CA ASP A 501 -38.90 49.44 45.45
C ASP A 501 -37.55 50.09 45.11
N ARG A 502 -37.14 51.14 45.83
CA ARG A 502 -35.76 51.66 45.78
C ARG A 502 -34.75 50.56 46.12
N ASN A 503 -35.00 49.77 47.16
CA ASN A 503 -34.12 48.65 47.54
C ASN A 503 -34.10 47.56 46.46
N LYS A 504 -35.26 47.14 45.93
CA LYS A 504 -35.33 46.19 44.79
C LYS A 504 -34.56 46.71 43.57
N CYS A 505 -34.70 48.00 43.24
CA CYS A 505 -33.94 48.64 42.15
C CYS A 505 -32.44 48.67 42.44
N MET A 506 -32.01 48.98 43.67
CA MET A 506 -30.60 48.92 44.06
C MET A 506 -30.03 47.50 43.92
N THR A 507 -30.75 46.47 44.39
CA THR A 507 -30.35 45.07 44.21
C THR A 507 -30.32 44.66 42.74
N ARG A 508 -31.27 45.13 41.91
CA ARG A 508 -31.25 44.90 40.45
C ARG A 508 -30.06 45.57 39.77
N ILE A 509 -29.73 46.80 40.15
CA ILE A 509 -28.54 47.53 39.66
C ILE A 509 -27.26 46.79 40.08
N GLN A 510 -27.16 46.35 41.33
CA GLN A 510 -26.00 45.58 41.82
C GLN A 510 -25.83 44.26 41.05
N LYS A 511 -26.91 43.48 40.87
CA LYS A 511 -26.88 42.24 40.07
C LYS A 511 -26.54 42.51 38.60
N SER A 512 -27.09 43.57 38.00
CA SER A 512 -26.77 43.96 36.63
C SER A 512 -25.31 44.40 36.48
N SER A 513 -24.75 45.09 37.48
CA SER A 513 -23.33 45.45 37.51
C SER A 513 -22.43 44.22 37.69
N GLN A 514 -22.83 43.26 38.52
CA GLN A 514 -22.11 41.99 38.69
C GLN A 514 -22.10 41.18 37.39
N HIS A 515 -23.25 40.99 36.74
CA HIS A 515 -23.33 40.34 35.44
C HIS A 515 -22.54 41.09 34.36
N LEU A 516 -22.46 42.42 34.43
CA LEU A 516 -21.60 43.21 33.51
C LEU A 516 -20.10 42.96 33.74
N SER A 517 -19.63 42.73 34.98
CA SER A 517 -18.26 42.26 35.23
C SER A 517 -18.06 40.82 34.74
N GLU A 518 -18.97 39.90 35.05
CA GLU A 518 -18.90 38.49 34.60
C GLU A 518 -18.85 38.39 33.06
N LEU A 519 -19.64 39.20 32.35
CA LEU A 519 -19.61 39.28 30.89
C LEU A 519 -18.32 39.92 30.36
N LYS A 520 -17.75 40.93 31.04
CA LYS A 520 -16.44 41.51 30.67
C LYS A 520 -15.29 40.52 30.87
N GLU A 521 -15.36 39.67 31.89
CA GLU A 521 -14.36 38.62 32.13
C GLU A 521 -14.50 37.49 31.10
N ARG A 522 -15.72 37.03 30.80
CA ARG A 522 -15.98 36.08 29.70
C ARG A 522 -15.51 36.63 28.35
N LEU A 523 -15.73 37.91 28.07
CA LEU A 523 -15.23 38.55 26.85
C LEU A 523 -13.70 38.59 26.79
N LYS A 524 -12.98 38.78 27.92
CA LYS A 524 -11.52 38.65 27.96
C LYS A 524 -11.05 37.22 27.69
N ILE A 525 -11.71 36.22 28.30
CA ILE A 525 -11.38 34.80 28.09
C ILE A 525 -11.56 34.44 26.60
N LEU A 526 -12.72 34.77 26.02
CA LEU A 526 -13.01 34.55 24.60
C LEU A 526 -12.07 35.33 23.66
N HIS A 527 -11.61 36.52 24.07
CA HIS A 527 -10.61 37.27 23.30
C HIS A 527 -9.27 36.55 23.27
N ASN A 528 -8.77 36.12 24.44
CA ASN A 528 -7.53 35.33 24.54
C ASN A 528 -7.64 34.01 23.77
N GLU A 529 -8.80 33.34 23.82
CA GLU A 529 -9.08 32.12 23.07
C GLU A 529 -9.05 32.36 21.55
N VAL A 530 -9.64 33.47 21.07
CA VAL A 530 -9.53 33.89 19.66
C VAL A 530 -8.08 34.22 19.27
N GLU A 531 -7.26 34.78 20.16
CA GLU A 531 -5.83 34.99 19.90
C GLU A 531 -5.05 33.67 19.83
N ILE A 532 -5.30 32.73 20.74
CA ILE A 532 -4.72 31.37 20.72
C ILE A 532 -5.09 30.66 19.42
N LEU A 533 -6.37 30.66 19.04
CA LEU A 533 -6.87 30.04 17.80
C LEU A 533 -6.26 30.69 16.54
N ARG A 534 -6.03 32.01 16.55
CA ARG A 534 -5.30 32.71 15.48
C ARG A 534 -3.83 32.29 15.40
N MET A 535 -3.15 32.16 16.54
CA MET A 535 -1.76 31.68 16.59
C MET A 535 -1.65 30.22 16.13
N GLU A 536 -2.59 29.36 16.54
CA GLU A 536 -2.69 27.98 16.06
C GLU A 536 -2.95 27.91 14.56
N SER A 537 -3.88 28.70 14.01
CA SER A 537 -4.14 28.76 12.58
C SER A 537 -2.86 29.15 11.84
N ALA A 538 -2.21 30.24 12.24
CA ALA A 538 -0.97 30.71 11.62
C ALA A 538 0.19 29.71 11.75
N MET A 539 0.20 28.84 12.77
CA MET A 539 1.15 27.73 12.89
C MET A 539 0.78 26.59 11.92
N LYS A 540 -0.50 26.19 11.89
CA LYS A 540 -1.04 25.14 11.00
C LYS A 540 -0.84 25.53 9.52
N ASP A 541 -1.07 26.79 9.17
CA ASP A 541 -0.81 27.36 7.83
C ASP A 541 0.67 27.28 7.44
N LYS A 542 1.59 27.61 8.35
CA LYS A 542 3.05 27.47 8.11
C LYS A 542 3.47 26.01 7.95
N MET A 543 2.84 25.08 8.67
CA MET A 543 3.09 23.64 8.50
C MET A 543 2.50 23.13 7.17
N LEU A 544 1.32 23.61 6.75
CA LEU A 544 0.72 23.33 5.45
C LEU A 544 1.54 23.88 4.28
N GLN A 545 2.16 25.05 4.44
CA GLN A 545 3.11 25.59 3.45
C GLN A 545 4.36 24.73 3.32
N ARG A 546 4.89 24.20 4.44
CA ARG A 546 6.01 23.25 4.42
C ARG A 546 5.64 21.94 3.74
N THR A 547 4.55 21.28 4.13
CA THR A 547 4.15 20.01 3.52
C THR A 547 3.81 20.15 2.03
N ARG A 548 3.27 21.30 1.59
CA ARG A 548 3.11 21.62 0.16
C ARG A 548 4.44 21.78 -0.57
N ALA A 549 5.44 22.41 0.04
CA ALA A 549 6.78 22.56 -0.54
C ALA A 549 7.53 21.22 -0.60
N ASP A 550 7.40 20.39 0.45
CA ASP A 550 7.97 19.03 0.47
C ASP A 550 7.27 18.11 -0.54
N ALA A 551 5.94 18.20 -0.69
CA ALA A 551 5.20 17.49 -1.73
C ALA A 551 5.66 17.90 -3.14
N ALA A 552 5.70 19.20 -3.46
CA ALA A 552 6.18 19.69 -4.76
C ALA A 552 7.64 19.28 -5.06
N ARG A 553 8.47 19.14 -4.02
CA ARG A 553 9.83 18.60 -4.14
C ARG A 553 9.86 17.09 -4.41
N LEU A 554 8.94 16.33 -3.79
CA LEU A 554 8.77 14.90 -4.05
C LEU A 554 8.23 14.67 -5.47
N ASP A 555 7.28 15.48 -5.93
CA ASP A 555 6.74 15.44 -7.31
C ASP A 555 7.85 15.71 -8.33
N ALA A 556 8.65 16.77 -8.13
CA ALA A 556 9.80 17.06 -8.99
C ALA A 556 10.85 15.93 -8.98
N SER A 557 11.08 15.26 -7.83
CA SER A 557 11.97 14.10 -7.75
C SER A 557 11.36 12.84 -8.39
N HIS A 558 10.05 12.66 -8.32
CA HIS A 558 9.32 11.59 -8.99
C HIS A 558 9.43 11.74 -10.50
N ASP A 559 9.21 12.94 -11.03
CA ASP A 559 9.31 13.23 -12.46
C ASP A 559 10.76 13.11 -12.94
N GLN A 560 11.75 13.49 -12.14
CA GLN A 560 13.15 13.19 -12.44
C GLN A 560 13.40 11.68 -12.54
N LEU A 561 12.95 10.88 -11.56
CA LEU A 561 13.11 9.43 -11.56
C LEU A 561 12.34 8.74 -12.69
N GLN A 562 11.15 9.23 -13.05
CA GLN A 562 10.36 8.74 -14.17
C GLN A 562 11.04 9.06 -15.52
N ASN A 563 11.65 10.24 -15.65
CA ASN A 563 12.48 10.58 -16.82
C ASN A 563 13.75 9.72 -16.91
N GLU A 564 14.42 9.45 -15.79
CA GLU A 564 15.58 8.55 -15.77
C GLU A 564 15.19 7.09 -16.08
N LYS A 565 14.06 6.61 -15.56
CA LYS A 565 13.47 5.32 -15.90
C LYS A 565 13.17 5.23 -17.40
N THR A 566 12.45 6.19 -17.97
CA THR A 566 12.16 6.24 -19.43
C THR A 566 13.45 6.24 -20.25
N ARG A 567 14.48 7.00 -19.84
CA ARG A 567 15.81 7.01 -20.49
C ARG A 567 16.52 5.66 -20.41
N ILE A 568 16.40 4.94 -19.29
CA ILE A 568 16.99 3.60 -19.11
C ILE A 568 16.22 2.56 -19.93
N THR A 569 14.88 2.59 -19.92
CA THR A 569 14.04 1.71 -20.74
C THR A 569 14.29 1.91 -22.23
N ALA A 570 14.42 3.16 -22.71
CA ALA A 570 14.76 3.45 -24.10
C ALA A 570 16.16 2.92 -24.49
N LYS A 571 17.16 3.03 -23.60
CA LYS A 571 18.48 2.41 -23.81
C LYS A 571 18.40 0.88 -23.82
N GLY A 572 17.58 0.28 -22.96
CA GLY A 572 17.33 -1.16 -22.94
C GLY A 572 16.68 -1.66 -24.22
N ALA A 573 15.68 -0.94 -24.75
CA ALA A 573 15.06 -1.25 -26.04
C ALA A 573 16.07 -1.19 -27.19
N ALA A 574 16.89 -0.13 -27.27
CA ALA A 574 17.92 0.00 -28.31
C ALA A 574 19.04 -1.07 -28.19
N LEU A 575 19.38 -1.50 -26.97
CA LEU A 575 20.30 -2.62 -26.76
C LEU A 575 19.69 -3.97 -27.16
N ASN A 576 18.40 -4.19 -26.88
CA ASN A 576 17.69 -5.38 -27.34
C ASN A 576 17.57 -5.42 -28.86
N GLU A 577 17.29 -4.29 -29.52
CA GLU A 577 17.28 -4.18 -30.99
C GLU A 577 18.66 -4.53 -31.59
N GLN A 578 19.76 -4.09 -30.96
CA GLN A 578 21.12 -4.51 -31.35
C GLN A 578 21.35 -6.00 -31.13
N VAL A 579 20.84 -6.59 -30.04
CA VAL A 579 20.92 -8.04 -29.80
C VAL A 579 20.13 -8.82 -30.85
N GLU A 580 18.93 -8.37 -31.23
CA GLU A 580 18.14 -8.97 -32.31
C GLU A 580 18.86 -8.87 -33.67
N GLN A 581 19.49 -7.73 -33.96
CA GLN A 581 20.33 -7.55 -35.15
C GLN A 581 21.53 -8.53 -35.14
N TYR A 582 22.21 -8.71 -34.00
CA TYR A 582 23.29 -9.69 -33.87
C TYR A 582 22.81 -11.15 -33.95
N VAL A 583 21.62 -11.48 -33.45
CA VAL A 583 21.03 -12.83 -33.61
C VAL A 583 20.75 -13.10 -35.11
N ILE A 584 20.17 -12.13 -35.82
CA ILE A 584 19.94 -12.22 -37.27
C ILE A 584 21.27 -12.33 -38.05
N GLU A 585 22.35 -11.71 -37.59
CA GLU A 585 23.69 -11.85 -38.18
C GLU A 585 24.32 -13.21 -37.87
N ILE A 586 24.20 -13.71 -36.64
CA ILE A 586 24.63 -15.05 -36.22
C ILE A 586 23.92 -16.12 -37.05
N ASP A 587 22.61 -16.02 -37.28
CA ASP A 587 21.87 -16.98 -38.10
C ASP A 587 22.29 -16.96 -39.58
N LYS A 588 22.60 -15.78 -40.13
CA LYS A 588 23.18 -15.67 -41.48
C LYS A 588 24.57 -16.32 -41.55
N LEU A 589 25.43 -16.06 -40.57
CA LEU A 589 26.77 -16.66 -40.49
C LEU A 589 26.69 -18.18 -40.31
N ASN A 590 25.80 -18.68 -39.46
CA ASN A 590 25.52 -20.11 -39.29
C ASN A 590 25.04 -20.75 -40.60
N SER A 591 24.15 -20.08 -41.35
CA SER A 591 23.70 -20.56 -42.67
C SER A 591 24.84 -20.62 -43.70
N ILE A 592 25.75 -19.63 -43.69
CA ILE A 592 26.95 -19.62 -44.53
C ILE A 592 27.92 -20.75 -44.13
N ILE A 593 28.17 -20.94 -42.83
CA ILE A 593 29.00 -22.03 -42.30
C ILE A 593 28.43 -23.38 -42.72
N ASN A 594 27.12 -23.62 -42.54
CA ASN A 594 26.45 -24.85 -42.96
C ASN A 594 26.57 -25.10 -44.49
N SER A 595 26.58 -24.06 -45.33
CA SER A 595 26.86 -24.21 -46.77
C SER A 595 28.30 -24.61 -47.03
N ILE A 596 29.27 -23.93 -46.40
CA ILE A 596 30.70 -24.20 -46.55
C ILE A 596 31.08 -25.59 -46.04
N GLU A 597 30.48 -26.06 -44.93
CA GLU A 597 30.68 -27.42 -44.42
C GLU A 597 30.10 -28.48 -45.36
N LYS A 598 28.92 -28.22 -45.95
CA LYS A 598 28.31 -29.09 -46.96
C LYS A 598 29.17 -29.15 -48.23
N GLU A 599 29.72 -28.03 -48.68
CA GLU A 599 30.66 -27.94 -49.80
C GLU A 599 31.99 -28.64 -49.50
N MET A 600 32.56 -28.46 -48.30
CA MET A 600 33.73 -29.20 -47.83
C MET A 600 33.45 -30.72 -47.79
N GLY A 601 32.26 -31.13 -47.34
CA GLY A 601 31.82 -32.52 -47.34
C GLY A 601 31.62 -33.10 -48.75
N VAL A 602 31.36 -32.28 -49.76
CA VAL A 602 31.40 -32.68 -51.18
C VAL A 602 32.83 -32.72 -51.71
N LEU A 603 33.68 -31.74 -51.34
CA LEU A 603 35.06 -31.66 -51.78
C LEU A 603 35.92 -32.81 -51.23
N ARG A 604 35.72 -33.21 -49.97
CA ARG A 604 36.37 -34.38 -49.37
C ARG A 604 36.05 -35.66 -50.15
N ARG A 605 34.77 -35.91 -50.46
CA ARG A 605 34.34 -37.07 -51.28
C ARG A 605 34.92 -37.04 -52.70
N LYS A 606 35.00 -35.87 -53.34
CA LYS A 606 35.68 -35.71 -54.64
C LYS A 606 37.18 -36.02 -54.57
N TYR A 607 37.86 -35.59 -53.49
CA TYR A 607 39.27 -35.87 -53.27
C TYR A 607 39.51 -37.36 -52.99
N GLU A 608 38.67 -37.98 -52.16
CA GLU A 608 38.67 -39.41 -51.84
C GLU A 608 38.50 -40.25 -53.12
N GLN A 609 37.47 -39.98 -53.93
CA GLN A 609 37.26 -40.60 -55.23
C GLN A 609 38.44 -40.40 -56.20
N ALA A 610 39.09 -39.23 -56.18
CA ALA A 610 40.29 -38.97 -56.98
C ALA A 610 41.51 -39.78 -56.48
N VAL A 611 41.65 -39.98 -55.17
CA VAL A 611 42.68 -40.84 -54.57
C VAL A 611 42.42 -42.31 -54.87
N GLU A 612 41.17 -42.78 -54.79
CA GLU A 612 40.77 -44.13 -55.21
C GLU A 612 41.09 -44.36 -56.70
N THR A 613 40.68 -43.44 -57.57
CA THR A 613 40.94 -43.50 -59.01
C THR A 613 42.45 -43.53 -59.29
N ARG A 614 43.23 -42.67 -58.63
CA ARG A 614 44.70 -42.66 -58.72
C ARG A 614 45.29 -43.99 -58.26
N ASN A 615 44.86 -44.52 -57.12
CA ASN A 615 45.36 -45.78 -56.58
C ASN A 615 45.05 -46.95 -57.51
N PHE A 616 43.83 -47.02 -58.05
CA PHE A 616 43.42 -48.01 -59.04
C PHE A 616 44.25 -47.94 -60.33
N THR A 617 44.51 -46.73 -60.86
CA THR A 617 45.44 -46.58 -61.99
C THR A 617 46.88 -46.93 -61.62
N GLY A 618 47.29 -46.74 -60.36
CA GLY A 618 48.58 -47.16 -59.84
C GLY A 618 48.72 -48.69 -59.82
N THR A 619 47.70 -49.40 -59.33
CA THR A 619 47.63 -50.88 -59.40
C THR A 619 47.70 -51.35 -60.85
N GLN A 620 46.88 -50.80 -61.76
CA GLN A 620 46.95 -51.17 -63.19
C GLN A 620 48.33 -50.91 -63.82
N LEU A 621 49.04 -49.85 -63.41
CA LEU A 621 50.40 -49.59 -63.89
C LEU A 621 51.43 -50.59 -63.32
N ILE A 622 51.22 -51.10 -62.11
CA ILE A 622 52.01 -52.21 -61.56
C ILE A 622 51.69 -53.49 -62.33
N ASP A 623 50.41 -53.86 -62.48
CA ASP A 623 49.98 -55.05 -63.22
C ASP A 623 50.56 -55.09 -64.65
N ARG A 624 50.49 -53.95 -65.36
CA ARG A 624 51.06 -53.78 -66.72
C ARG A 624 52.59 -53.83 -66.73
N ASN A 625 53.25 -53.39 -65.65
CA ASN A 625 54.71 -53.46 -65.54
C ASN A 625 55.17 -54.89 -65.22
N ASP A 626 54.43 -55.62 -64.40
CA ASP A 626 54.70 -57.03 -64.10
C ASP A 626 54.43 -57.91 -65.34
N GLU A 627 53.37 -57.63 -66.11
CA GLU A 627 53.17 -58.20 -67.46
C GLU A 627 54.37 -57.92 -68.39
N LEU A 628 54.91 -56.70 -68.40
CA LEU A 628 56.08 -56.35 -69.19
C LEU A 628 57.35 -57.08 -68.72
N CYS A 629 57.57 -57.23 -67.41
CA CYS A 629 58.67 -58.03 -66.84
C CYS A 629 58.56 -59.49 -67.28
N ILE A 630 57.39 -60.11 -67.15
CA ILE A 630 57.11 -61.49 -67.58
C ILE A 630 57.35 -61.66 -69.09
N LEU A 631 56.91 -60.69 -69.91
CA LEU A 631 57.15 -60.70 -71.35
C LEU A 631 58.64 -60.53 -71.70
N TRP A 632 59.38 -59.71 -70.96
CA TRP A 632 60.82 -59.49 -71.16
C TRP A 632 61.63 -60.73 -70.80
N GLU A 633 61.34 -61.38 -69.68
CA GLU A 633 61.97 -62.65 -69.31
C GLU A 633 61.59 -63.78 -70.28
N LYS A 634 60.33 -63.85 -70.73
CA LYS A 634 59.90 -64.79 -71.77
C LYS A 634 60.65 -64.57 -73.08
N SER A 635 60.84 -63.32 -73.50
CA SER A 635 61.62 -62.95 -74.69
C SER A 635 63.10 -63.36 -74.53
N ASN A 636 63.68 -63.14 -73.35
CA ASN A 636 65.07 -63.50 -73.02
C ASN A 636 65.27 -65.03 -73.00
N ILE A 637 64.30 -65.78 -72.48
CA ILE A 637 64.26 -67.26 -72.55
C ILE A 637 64.14 -67.73 -74.00
N GLN A 638 63.28 -67.09 -74.82
CA GLN A 638 63.14 -67.41 -76.24
C GLN A 638 64.41 -67.09 -77.04
N GLU A 639 65.09 -65.98 -76.79
CA GLU A 639 66.37 -65.64 -77.42
C GLU A 639 67.47 -66.66 -77.06
N LYS A 640 67.55 -67.08 -75.79
CA LYS A 640 68.46 -68.15 -75.33
C LYS A 640 68.13 -69.50 -75.96
N LEU A 641 66.86 -69.78 -76.23
CA LEU A 641 66.43 -71.01 -76.91
C LEU A 641 66.74 -70.97 -78.42
N LEU A 642 66.52 -69.81 -79.07
CA LEU A 642 66.88 -69.59 -80.47
C LEU A 642 68.39 -69.76 -80.68
N LYS A 643 69.23 -69.12 -79.85
CA LYS A 643 70.70 -69.27 -79.93
C LYS A 643 71.14 -70.72 -79.80
N LYS A 644 70.61 -71.48 -78.83
CA LYS A 644 70.86 -72.93 -78.72
C LYS A 644 70.38 -73.72 -79.94
N GLY A 645 69.30 -73.29 -80.61
CA GLY A 645 68.82 -73.85 -81.86
C GLY A 645 69.74 -73.53 -83.04
N GLU A 646 70.27 -72.31 -83.11
CA GLU A 646 71.25 -71.87 -84.09
C GLU A 646 72.58 -72.63 -83.91
N ASP A 647 73.09 -72.74 -82.69
CA ASP A 647 74.27 -73.56 -82.34
C ASP A 647 74.09 -75.03 -82.79
N ALA A 648 72.93 -75.62 -82.50
CA ALA A 648 72.62 -76.98 -82.90
C ALA A 648 72.46 -77.13 -84.44
N MET A 649 71.89 -76.15 -85.12
CA MET A 649 71.78 -76.12 -86.59
C MET A 649 73.16 -75.99 -87.25
N LEU A 650 74.05 -75.16 -86.68
CA LEU A 650 75.43 -75.02 -87.14
C LEU A 650 76.20 -76.33 -86.96
N ALA A 651 76.11 -76.96 -85.79
CA ALA A 651 76.75 -78.26 -85.55
C ALA A 651 76.25 -79.34 -86.55
N ARG A 652 74.95 -79.41 -86.83
CA ARG A 652 74.42 -80.33 -87.87
C ARG A 652 74.85 -79.94 -89.29
N ALA A 653 75.02 -78.65 -89.59
CA ALA A 653 75.56 -78.21 -90.88
C ALA A 653 77.05 -78.58 -91.04
N GLU A 654 77.82 -78.55 -89.96
CA GLU A 654 79.21 -79.01 -89.93
C GLU A 654 79.33 -80.54 -90.05
N GLU A 655 78.48 -81.31 -89.37
CA GLU A 655 78.37 -82.76 -89.57
C GLU A 655 78.04 -83.10 -91.04
N ILE A 656 77.04 -82.44 -91.63
CA ILE A 656 76.67 -82.62 -93.04
C ILE A 656 77.81 -82.22 -93.98
N ARG A 657 78.61 -81.20 -93.61
CA ARG A 657 79.81 -80.81 -94.36
C ARG A 657 80.91 -81.87 -94.28
N GLY A 658 81.15 -82.45 -93.10
CA GLY A 658 82.06 -83.58 -92.90
C GLY A 658 81.66 -84.78 -93.76
N LEU A 659 80.41 -85.26 -93.59
CA LEU A 659 79.86 -86.38 -94.37
C LEU A 659 79.90 -86.16 -95.89
N ARG A 660 79.80 -84.90 -96.37
CA ARG A 660 79.99 -84.57 -97.79
C ARG A 660 81.45 -84.68 -98.25
N ILE A 661 82.41 -84.34 -97.39
CA ILE A 661 83.85 -84.50 -97.67
C ILE A 661 84.20 -85.99 -97.67
N ASP A 662 83.73 -86.75 -96.69
CA ASP A 662 83.92 -88.21 -96.60
C ASP A 662 83.34 -88.92 -97.83
N LEU A 663 82.13 -88.53 -98.25
CA LEU A 663 81.48 -89.05 -99.46
C LEU A 663 82.24 -88.69 -100.74
N GLN A 664 82.84 -87.49 -100.84
CA GLN A 664 83.71 -87.12 -101.95
C GLN A 664 85.01 -87.93 -101.97
N GLU A 665 85.60 -88.21 -100.80
CA GLU A 665 86.80 -89.04 -100.68
C GLU A 665 86.51 -90.50 -101.04
N VAL A 666 85.40 -91.08 -100.56
CA VAL A 666 84.95 -92.42 -100.97
C VAL A 666 84.67 -92.49 -102.48
N GLN A 667 84.08 -91.45 -103.08
CA GLN A 667 83.93 -91.36 -104.53
C GLN A 667 85.28 -91.24 -105.27
N ARG A 668 86.28 -90.56 -104.69
CA ARG A 668 87.64 -90.49 -105.25
C ARG A 668 88.33 -91.85 -105.20
N GLN A 669 88.24 -92.55 -104.07
CA GLN A 669 88.77 -93.91 -103.90
C GLN A 669 88.10 -94.90 -104.87
N LEU A 670 86.78 -94.83 -105.03
CA LEU A 670 86.03 -95.64 -105.99
C LEU A 670 86.51 -95.40 -107.43
N LYS A 671 86.72 -94.14 -107.83
CA LYS A 671 87.29 -93.80 -109.15
C LYS A 671 88.70 -94.36 -109.35
N VAL A 672 89.56 -94.31 -108.34
CA VAL A 672 90.92 -94.88 -108.40
C VAL A 672 90.86 -96.41 -108.56
N VAL A 673 89.98 -97.10 -107.83
CA VAL A 673 89.77 -98.55 -108.00
C VAL A 673 89.23 -98.85 -109.40
N GLN A 674 88.23 -98.10 -109.88
CA GLN A 674 87.68 -98.25 -111.23
C GLN A 674 88.73 -98.04 -112.33
N SER A 675 89.68 -97.10 -112.16
CA SER A 675 90.77 -96.91 -113.12
C SER A 675 91.77 -98.07 -113.18
N ARG A 676 91.86 -98.90 -112.13
CA ARG A 676 92.74 -100.08 -112.07
C ARG A 676 92.10 -101.36 -112.57
N ILE A 677 90.77 -101.46 -112.59
CA ILE A 677 90.05 -102.64 -113.10
C ILE A 677 90.50 -103.04 -114.54
N PRO A 678 90.70 -102.10 -115.50
CA PRO A 678 91.21 -102.42 -116.85
C PRO A 678 92.66 -102.94 -116.93
N GLU A 679 93.43 -102.92 -115.83
CA GLU A 679 94.78 -103.49 -115.77
C GLU A 679 94.73 -104.98 -115.41
N VAL A 680 93.70 -105.42 -114.68
CA VAL A 680 93.56 -106.80 -114.20
C VAL A 680 93.51 -107.84 -115.34
N PRO A 681 92.76 -107.64 -116.45
CA PRO A 681 92.79 -108.58 -117.58
C PRO A 681 94.19 -108.70 -118.22
N LYS A 682 94.91 -107.59 -118.38
CA LYS A 682 96.26 -107.57 -118.97
C LYS A 682 97.25 -108.40 -118.15
N LEU A 683 97.17 -108.27 -116.82
CA LEU A 683 97.98 -109.05 -115.88
C LEU A 683 97.63 -110.55 -115.89
N VAL A 684 96.37 -110.89 -116.19
CA VAL A 684 95.93 -112.29 -116.40
C VAL A 684 96.50 -112.84 -117.72
N ASP A 685 96.45 -112.06 -118.81
CA ASP A 685 97.00 -112.47 -120.12
C ASP A 685 98.52 -112.68 -120.05
N GLU A 686 99.26 -111.78 -119.36
CA GLU A 686 100.69 -111.97 -119.10
C GLU A 686 100.97 -113.22 -118.24
N LEU A 687 100.16 -113.49 -117.22
CA LEU A 687 100.26 -114.70 -116.40
C LEU A 687 100.04 -115.99 -117.21
N VAL A 688 99.11 -115.98 -118.16
CA VAL A 688 98.90 -117.11 -119.10
C VAL A 688 100.14 -117.28 -119.99
N ARG A 689 100.62 -116.20 -120.61
CA ARG A 689 101.81 -116.24 -121.49
C ARG A 689 103.06 -116.75 -120.77
N LEU A 690 103.29 -116.31 -119.54
CA LEU A 690 104.42 -116.76 -118.72
C LEU A 690 104.32 -118.24 -118.35
N ARG A 691 103.12 -118.75 -118.04
CA ARG A 691 102.89 -120.19 -117.78
C ARG A 691 103.11 -121.08 -119.01
N GLU A 692 102.85 -120.58 -120.21
CA GLU A 692 103.17 -121.30 -121.45
C GLU A 692 104.68 -121.32 -121.73
N GLN A 693 105.37 -120.20 -121.50
CA GLN A 693 106.83 -120.12 -121.60
C GLN A 693 107.50 -121.06 -120.59
N GLU A 694 107.02 -121.14 -119.35
CA GLU A 694 107.53 -122.07 -118.34
C GLU A 694 107.41 -123.54 -118.78
N LYS A 695 106.25 -123.94 -119.31
CA LYS A 695 106.04 -125.29 -119.87
C LYS A 695 106.97 -125.60 -121.04
N SER A 696 107.25 -124.60 -121.90
CA SER A 696 108.21 -124.75 -123.00
C SER A 696 109.64 -124.95 -122.52
N VAL A 697 110.06 -124.28 -121.43
CA VAL A 697 111.41 -124.41 -120.88
C VAL A 697 111.59 -125.78 -120.23
N ARG A 698 110.63 -126.25 -119.43
CA ARG A 698 110.70 -127.55 -118.73
C ARG A 698 111.01 -128.72 -119.67
N ARG A 699 110.35 -128.81 -120.84
CA ARG A 699 110.62 -129.87 -121.85
C ARG A 699 112.07 -129.88 -122.32
N ARG A 700 112.64 -128.69 -122.63
CA ARG A 700 114.05 -128.56 -123.03
C ARG A 700 115.00 -128.99 -121.92
N THR A 701 114.64 -128.76 -120.66
CA THR A 701 115.43 -129.23 -119.51
C THR A 701 115.42 -130.75 -119.41
N GLU A 702 114.27 -131.41 -119.66
CA GLU A 702 114.16 -132.88 -119.67
C GLU A 702 114.93 -133.53 -120.83
N GLU A 703 114.97 -132.89 -122.00
CA GLU A 703 115.79 -133.30 -123.15
C GLU A 703 117.29 -133.22 -122.81
N LEU A 704 117.76 -132.06 -122.33
CA LEU A 704 119.16 -131.84 -121.92
C LEU A 704 119.59 -132.73 -120.74
N SER A 705 118.68 -133.07 -119.82
CA SER A 705 118.97 -133.98 -118.71
C SER A 705 119.40 -135.36 -119.20
N ARG A 706 118.77 -135.87 -120.28
CA ARG A 706 119.09 -137.19 -120.84
C ARG A 706 120.42 -137.21 -121.60
N GLU A 707 120.87 -136.08 -122.13
CA GLU A 707 122.22 -135.96 -122.70
C GLU A 707 123.31 -135.89 -121.61
N LEU A 708 123.00 -135.27 -120.47
CA LEU A 708 123.92 -135.12 -119.33
C LEU A 708 124.19 -136.43 -118.57
N GLU A 709 123.24 -137.37 -118.55
CA GLU A 709 123.37 -138.65 -117.83
C GLU A 709 124.30 -139.68 -118.52
N ASN A 710 124.91 -139.35 -119.65
CA ASN A 710 125.68 -140.29 -120.47
C ASN A 710 127.21 -140.16 -120.21
N PRO A 711 127.86 -141.08 -119.46
CA PRO A 711 129.18 -140.87 -118.84
C PRO A 711 130.38 -141.04 -119.79
N ARG A 712 130.23 -140.71 -121.09
CA ARG A 712 131.28 -140.79 -122.12
C ARG A 712 131.46 -139.51 -122.96
N SER A 713 130.73 -138.43 -122.69
CA SER A 713 130.85 -137.16 -123.42
C SER A 713 131.99 -136.26 -122.89
N SER A 714 132.55 -135.38 -123.74
CA SER A 714 133.91 -134.82 -123.58
C SER A 714 134.03 -133.48 -122.83
N LEU A 715 132.93 -132.90 -122.31
CA LEU A 715 132.86 -131.52 -121.81
C LEU A 715 133.19 -131.34 -120.31
N ARG A 716 134.40 -131.70 -119.90
CA ARG A 716 134.87 -131.71 -118.50
C ARG A 716 135.49 -130.37 -118.03
N LYS A 717 135.02 -129.77 -116.91
CA LYS A 717 135.82 -129.24 -115.75
C LYS A 717 135.02 -128.34 -114.77
N TRP A 718 135.49 -128.26 -113.50
CA TRP A 718 134.93 -127.48 -112.37
C TRP A 718 135.81 -126.27 -111.96
N ARG A 719 135.28 -125.26 -111.21
CA ARG A 719 136.06 -124.28 -110.37
C ARG A 719 135.22 -123.52 -109.29
N LYS A 720 135.88 -122.81 -108.35
CA LYS A 720 135.41 -121.99 -107.17
C LYS A 720 136.32 -120.75 -106.94
N LEU A 721 135.97 -119.76 -106.05
CA LEU A 721 136.83 -118.94 -105.12
C LEU A 721 136.04 -117.81 -104.33
N GLY A 722 136.64 -117.02 -103.39
CA GLY A 722 135.98 -116.04 -102.44
C GLY A 722 136.89 -114.97 -101.73
N GLY A 723 136.45 -114.24 -100.66
CA GLY A 723 137.19 -113.14 -99.92
C GLY A 723 136.52 -112.53 -98.62
N GLU A 724 137.16 -111.55 -97.91
CA GLU A 724 136.85 -111.02 -96.52
C GLU A 724 137.26 -109.52 -96.23
N ASP A 725 136.97 -108.92 -95.04
CA ASP A 725 137.08 -107.44 -94.68
C ASP A 725 137.50 -107.07 -93.19
N LEU A 726 137.60 -105.76 -92.80
CA LEU A 726 138.45 -105.18 -91.68
C LEU A 726 137.82 -104.56 -90.37
N ASP A 727 138.69 -104.06 -89.43
CA ASP A 727 138.55 -103.94 -87.94
C ASP A 727 137.95 -102.64 -87.29
N PRO A 728 137.37 -102.68 -86.05
CA PRO A 728 136.64 -101.57 -85.41
C PRO A 728 137.40 -100.53 -84.53
N GLN A 729 138.69 -100.63 -84.21
CA GLN A 729 139.29 -99.69 -83.21
C GLN A 729 139.15 -98.20 -83.59
N THR A 730 139.29 -97.89 -84.88
CA THR A 730 139.18 -96.54 -85.47
C THR A 730 137.80 -95.88 -85.27
N LEU A 731 136.74 -96.66 -85.05
CA LEU A 731 135.40 -96.13 -84.79
C LEU A 731 135.26 -95.52 -83.39
N ARG A 732 135.98 -96.03 -82.38
CA ARG A 732 135.76 -95.65 -80.97
C ARG A 732 136.26 -94.23 -80.66
N ILE A 733 137.45 -93.89 -81.15
CA ILE A 733 138.04 -92.55 -80.98
C ILE A 733 137.11 -91.47 -81.58
N LYS A 734 136.42 -91.80 -82.68
CA LYS A 734 135.49 -90.90 -83.38
C LYS A 734 134.21 -90.57 -82.60
N ILE A 735 133.85 -91.37 -81.60
CA ILE A 735 132.65 -91.18 -80.78
C ILE A 735 132.93 -90.22 -79.62
N GLN A 736 134.05 -90.44 -78.90
CA GLN A 736 134.38 -89.71 -77.69
C GLN A 736 134.54 -88.18 -77.92
N ASP A 737 135.14 -87.82 -79.06
CA ASP A 737 135.32 -86.45 -79.58
C ASP A 737 133.99 -85.68 -79.83
N LEU A 738 132.87 -86.41 -79.96
CA LEU A 738 131.53 -85.86 -80.18
C LEU A 738 130.71 -85.74 -78.88
N GLU A 739 131.04 -86.52 -77.85
CA GLU A 739 130.33 -86.52 -76.56
C GLU A 739 130.73 -85.32 -75.69
N GLU A 740 132.00 -84.92 -75.71
CA GLU A 740 132.50 -83.75 -74.96
C GLU A 740 131.83 -82.45 -75.44
N ARG A 741 131.84 -82.20 -76.76
CA ARG A 741 131.18 -81.05 -77.41
C ARG A 741 129.67 -80.97 -77.21
N LEU A 742 129.03 -82.06 -76.77
CA LEU A 742 127.59 -82.11 -76.47
C LEU A 742 127.29 -81.57 -75.06
N ASN A 743 128.24 -81.59 -74.13
CA ASN A 743 128.03 -81.17 -72.75
C ASN A 743 128.20 -79.66 -72.56
N ASP A 744 129.23 -79.03 -73.16
CA ASP A 744 129.40 -77.57 -73.19
C ASP A 744 128.13 -76.83 -73.64
N LYS A 745 127.38 -77.46 -74.56
CA LYS A 745 126.14 -76.93 -75.14
C LYS A 745 124.92 -77.04 -74.23
N LYS A 746 124.96 -77.85 -73.18
CA LYS A 746 123.87 -77.99 -72.19
C LYS A 746 124.01 -76.98 -71.05
N GLU A 747 125.22 -76.77 -70.55
CA GLU A 747 125.48 -75.82 -69.44
C GLU A 747 125.09 -74.40 -69.85
N GLY A 748 125.55 -73.94 -71.02
CA GLY A 748 125.18 -72.63 -71.59
C GLY A 748 123.72 -72.50 -72.08
N LEU A 749 122.88 -73.51 -71.85
CA LEU A 749 121.41 -73.44 -71.99
C LEU A 749 120.76 -73.16 -70.63
N LEU A 750 121.13 -73.91 -69.60
CA LEU A 750 120.62 -73.81 -68.22
C LEU A 750 120.78 -72.39 -67.63
N GLU A 751 121.92 -71.74 -67.85
CA GLU A 751 122.15 -70.36 -67.42
C GLU A 751 121.11 -69.37 -67.98
N LYS A 752 120.60 -69.62 -69.19
CA LYS A 752 119.66 -68.73 -69.90
C LYS A 752 118.22 -68.97 -69.52
N GLU A 753 117.89 -70.20 -69.14
CA GLU A 753 116.57 -70.54 -68.59
C GLU A 753 116.38 -69.87 -67.22
N LEU A 754 117.40 -69.89 -66.36
CA LEU A 754 117.38 -69.22 -65.06
C LEU A 754 117.12 -67.70 -65.15
N ILE A 755 117.80 -67.03 -66.10
CA ILE A 755 117.61 -65.59 -66.36
C ILE A 755 116.19 -65.28 -66.87
N LEU A 756 115.57 -66.20 -67.62
CA LEU A 756 114.21 -66.03 -68.15
C LEU A 756 113.16 -66.06 -67.03
N GLU A 757 113.34 -66.91 -66.02
CA GLU A 757 112.44 -67.01 -64.87
C GLU A 757 112.46 -65.74 -64.00
N GLU A 758 113.64 -65.16 -63.72
CA GLU A 758 113.70 -63.91 -62.95
C GLU A 758 113.04 -62.73 -63.67
N VAL A 759 113.27 -62.60 -64.99
CA VAL A 759 112.70 -61.52 -65.81
C VAL A 759 111.18 -61.64 -65.94
N THR A 760 110.63 -62.85 -66.05
CA THR A 760 109.17 -63.07 -66.05
C THR A 760 108.56 -62.78 -64.68
N ALA A 761 109.16 -63.27 -63.59
CA ALA A 761 108.70 -63.03 -62.22
C ALA A 761 108.70 -61.54 -61.82
N LEU A 762 109.63 -60.73 -62.34
CA LEU A 762 109.63 -59.26 -62.19
C LEU A 762 108.53 -58.60 -63.03
N SER A 763 108.35 -59.05 -64.28
CA SER A 763 107.36 -58.50 -65.21
C SER A 763 105.92 -58.66 -64.71
N ASP A 764 105.58 -59.82 -64.15
CA ASP A 764 104.23 -60.08 -63.67
C ASP A 764 103.92 -59.39 -62.33
N LYS A 765 104.91 -59.19 -61.45
CA LYS A 765 104.74 -58.33 -60.24
C LYS A 765 104.37 -56.89 -60.61
N LEU A 766 105.01 -56.33 -61.64
CA LEU A 766 104.68 -55.00 -62.15
C LEU A 766 103.29 -54.94 -62.80
N ARG A 767 102.88 -55.99 -63.52
CA ARG A 767 101.52 -56.12 -64.07
C ARG A 767 100.45 -56.19 -62.98
N GLN A 768 100.73 -56.90 -61.87
CA GLN A 768 99.84 -57.00 -60.72
C GLN A 768 99.58 -55.62 -60.10
N GLN A 769 100.64 -54.88 -59.76
CA GLN A 769 100.53 -53.51 -59.22
C GLN A 769 99.81 -52.56 -60.19
N ALA A 770 100.06 -52.69 -61.49
CA ALA A 770 99.37 -51.94 -62.53
C ALA A 770 97.91 -52.38 -62.76
N ALA A 771 97.46 -53.52 -62.21
CA ALA A 771 96.05 -53.92 -62.18
C ALA A 771 95.34 -53.30 -60.97
N ASP A 772 95.90 -53.45 -59.77
CA ASP A 772 95.29 -52.99 -58.52
C ASP A 772 95.03 -51.47 -58.53
N GLY A 773 95.97 -50.68 -59.06
CA GLY A 773 95.83 -49.22 -59.19
C GLY A 773 94.70 -48.75 -60.13
N ARG A 774 94.21 -49.60 -61.06
CA ARG A 774 93.09 -49.25 -61.95
C ARG A 774 91.76 -49.18 -61.22
N GLN A 775 91.55 -50.00 -60.18
CA GLN A 775 90.27 -50.04 -59.46
C GLN A 775 89.99 -48.72 -58.72
N GLY A 776 90.95 -48.23 -57.93
CA GLY A 776 90.82 -46.94 -57.23
C GLY A 776 90.69 -45.74 -58.17
N THR A 777 91.36 -45.80 -59.34
CA THR A 777 91.26 -44.76 -60.38
C THR A 777 89.87 -44.74 -61.03
N MET A 778 89.26 -45.90 -61.24
CA MET A 778 87.89 -46.02 -61.76
C MET A 778 86.85 -45.48 -60.76
N GLU A 779 86.98 -45.81 -59.47
CA GLU A 779 86.10 -45.24 -58.43
C GLU A 779 86.19 -43.71 -58.35
N LEU A 780 87.40 -43.14 -58.44
CA LEU A 780 87.60 -41.70 -58.43
C LEU A 780 86.93 -41.05 -59.66
N SER A 781 87.03 -41.67 -60.83
CA SER A 781 86.33 -41.24 -62.06
C SER A 781 84.80 -41.28 -61.92
N GLN A 782 84.23 -42.32 -61.29
CA GLN A 782 82.80 -42.40 -61.01
C GLN A 782 82.34 -41.31 -60.02
N LYS A 783 83.14 -41.03 -58.98
CA LYS A 783 82.88 -39.95 -58.00
C LYS A 783 82.94 -38.58 -58.70
N VAL A 784 83.92 -38.33 -59.58
CA VAL A 784 83.99 -37.10 -60.39
C VAL A 784 82.79 -36.96 -61.34
N ASN A 785 82.41 -38.01 -62.04
CA ASN A 785 81.26 -37.97 -62.97
C ASN A 785 79.92 -37.72 -62.26
N THR A 786 79.70 -38.32 -61.08
CA THR A 786 78.49 -38.06 -60.28
C THR A 786 78.45 -36.63 -59.72
N PHE A 787 79.60 -36.07 -59.31
CA PHE A 787 79.68 -34.64 -58.98
C PHE A 787 79.43 -33.74 -60.20
N GLN A 788 79.98 -34.05 -61.39
CA GLN A 788 79.69 -33.29 -62.61
C GLN A 788 78.20 -33.33 -63.00
N SER A 789 77.51 -34.46 -62.84
CA SER A 789 76.05 -34.53 -63.08
C SER A 789 75.31 -33.65 -62.08
N ARG A 790 75.61 -33.77 -60.78
CA ARG A 790 75.03 -32.91 -59.73
C ARG A 790 75.22 -31.42 -60.01
N ILE A 791 76.42 -31.02 -60.45
CA ILE A 791 76.69 -29.63 -60.85
C ILE A 791 75.83 -29.23 -62.05
N LYS A 792 75.78 -30.04 -63.13
CA LYS A 792 74.92 -29.77 -64.30
C LYS A 792 73.43 -29.68 -63.93
N ASP A 793 72.97 -30.45 -62.96
CA ASP A 793 71.58 -30.41 -62.48
C ASP A 793 71.28 -29.18 -61.62
N VAL A 794 72.22 -28.78 -60.76
CA VAL A 794 72.12 -27.50 -60.01
C VAL A 794 72.20 -26.31 -60.96
N THR A 795 73.10 -26.31 -61.94
CA THR A 795 73.18 -25.25 -62.97
C THR A 795 71.92 -25.21 -63.83
N ARG A 796 71.32 -26.35 -64.19
CA ARG A 796 70.01 -26.37 -64.89
C ARG A 796 68.89 -25.78 -64.03
N LYS A 797 68.81 -26.11 -62.74
CA LYS A 797 67.84 -25.49 -61.82
C LYS A 797 68.07 -24.00 -61.64
N MET A 798 69.32 -23.56 -61.53
CA MET A 798 69.69 -22.14 -61.43
C MET A 798 69.37 -21.38 -62.73
N MET A 799 69.61 -21.97 -63.89
CA MET A 799 69.21 -21.38 -65.17
C MET A 799 67.68 -21.33 -65.33
N ALA A 800 66.95 -22.32 -64.80
CA ALA A 800 65.49 -22.27 -64.76
C ALA A 800 64.99 -21.13 -63.87
N THR A 801 65.47 -21.00 -62.63
CA THR A 801 65.04 -19.91 -61.73
C THR A 801 65.48 -18.52 -62.20
N VAL A 802 66.63 -18.40 -62.87
CA VAL A 802 67.04 -17.15 -63.55
C VAL A 802 66.15 -16.85 -64.76
N SER A 803 65.72 -17.87 -65.51
CA SER A 803 64.77 -17.71 -66.62
C SER A 803 63.36 -17.32 -66.15
N GLU A 804 62.90 -17.93 -65.05
CA GLU A 804 61.64 -17.58 -64.36
C GLU A 804 61.70 -16.15 -63.81
N LEU A 805 62.80 -15.76 -63.15
CA LEU A 805 63.00 -14.39 -62.66
C LEU A 805 63.03 -13.37 -63.82
N SER A 806 63.69 -13.71 -64.93
CA SER A 806 63.73 -12.87 -66.15
C SER A 806 62.35 -12.75 -66.80
N MET A 807 61.59 -13.85 -66.88
CA MET A 807 60.17 -13.84 -67.27
C MET A 807 59.34 -12.93 -66.36
N HIS A 808 59.48 -13.05 -65.03
CA HIS A 808 58.75 -12.21 -64.08
C HIS A 808 59.13 -10.74 -64.21
N GLN A 809 60.41 -10.41 -64.34
CA GLN A 809 60.88 -9.05 -64.63
C GLN A 809 60.33 -8.50 -65.95
N ALA A 810 60.32 -9.31 -67.02
CA ALA A 810 59.73 -8.93 -68.30
C ALA A 810 58.21 -8.70 -68.20
N THR A 811 57.48 -9.54 -67.45
CA THR A 811 56.04 -9.32 -67.20
C THR A 811 55.78 -8.09 -66.33
N ALA A 812 56.62 -7.81 -65.33
CA ALA A 812 56.52 -6.61 -64.50
C ALA A 812 56.77 -5.34 -65.33
N HIS A 813 57.82 -5.32 -66.16
CA HIS A 813 58.07 -4.21 -67.09
C HIS A 813 56.99 -4.08 -68.17
N LYS A 814 56.34 -5.18 -68.59
CA LYS A 814 55.19 -5.08 -69.49
C LYS A 814 53.98 -4.49 -68.79
N LEU A 815 53.59 -5.01 -67.63
CA LEU A 815 52.46 -4.48 -66.84
C LEU A 815 52.69 -3.02 -66.42
N GLN A 816 53.94 -2.61 -66.22
CA GLN A 816 54.30 -1.21 -66.00
C GLN A 816 54.04 -0.34 -67.25
N ARG A 817 54.42 -0.80 -68.45
CA ARG A 817 54.06 -0.10 -69.70
C ARG A 817 52.55 -0.10 -69.95
N ASP A 818 51.89 -1.25 -69.79
CA ASP A 818 50.43 -1.39 -69.95
C ASP A 818 49.68 -0.43 -68.99
N ARG A 819 50.21 -0.21 -67.77
CA ARG A 819 49.75 0.82 -66.81
C ARG A 819 50.02 2.24 -67.30
N ASP A 820 51.23 2.52 -67.77
CA ASP A 820 51.65 3.87 -68.14
C ASP A 820 50.91 4.35 -69.41
N GLU A 821 50.79 3.50 -70.43
CA GLU A 821 49.95 3.77 -71.62
C GLU A 821 48.46 3.95 -71.27
N ALA A 822 47.95 3.23 -70.26
CA ALA A 822 46.57 3.40 -69.80
C ALA A 822 46.39 4.68 -68.96
N CYS A 823 47.44 5.14 -68.29
CA CYS A 823 47.47 6.42 -67.59
C CYS A 823 47.50 7.57 -68.60
N GLU A 824 48.35 7.50 -69.62
CA GLU A 824 48.43 8.45 -70.74
C GLU A 824 47.10 8.55 -71.47
N ARG A 825 46.52 7.42 -71.91
CA ARG A 825 45.17 7.38 -72.53
C ARG A 825 44.09 7.98 -71.64
N SER A 826 44.19 7.85 -70.32
CA SER A 826 43.25 8.45 -69.34
C SER A 826 43.46 9.95 -69.15
N MET A 827 44.69 10.45 -69.31
CA MET A 827 44.99 11.88 -69.35
C MET A 827 44.53 12.51 -70.66
N GLU A 828 44.86 11.91 -71.81
CA GLU A 828 44.38 12.35 -73.13
C GLU A 828 42.85 12.41 -73.19
N ALA A 829 42.17 11.36 -72.72
CA ALA A 829 40.71 11.32 -72.64
C ALA A 829 40.12 12.45 -71.78
N ARG A 830 40.82 12.84 -70.70
CA ARG A 830 40.43 13.98 -69.85
C ARG A 830 40.71 15.33 -70.48
N GLU A 831 41.75 15.47 -71.30
CA GLU A 831 42.04 16.72 -72.01
C GLU A 831 41.10 16.92 -73.21
N ARG A 832 40.88 15.88 -74.03
CA ARG A 832 39.85 15.87 -75.08
C ARG A 832 38.47 16.24 -74.51
N PHE A 833 38.05 15.57 -73.43
CA PHE A 833 36.77 15.88 -72.76
C PHE A 833 36.69 17.33 -72.23
N ARG A 834 37.80 17.90 -71.74
CA ARG A 834 37.86 19.33 -71.33
C ARG A 834 37.76 20.28 -72.52
N ASN A 835 38.25 19.88 -73.68
CA ASN A 835 38.17 20.64 -74.93
C ASN A 835 36.82 20.49 -75.65
N GLY A 836 35.92 19.62 -75.16
CA GLY A 836 34.64 19.31 -75.79
C GLY A 836 34.72 18.24 -76.88
N GLU A 837 35.85 17.53 -76.98
CA GLU A 837 36.09 16.45 -77.95
C GLU A 837 35.76 15.07 -77.35
N PRO A 838 35.52 14.04 -78.19
CA PRO A 838 35.26 12.67 -77.73
C PRO A 838 36.41 12.12 -76.87
N PRO A 839 36.14 11.48 -75.71
CA PRO A 839 37.19 10.96 -74.83
C PRO A 839 38.12 9.91 -75.47
N THR A 840 37.64 9.20 -76.50
CA THR A 840 38.46 8.30 -77.33
C THR A 840 37.98 8.35 -78.77
N ASP A 841 38.85 8.07 -79.74
CA ASP A 841 38.55 8.09 -81.18
C ASP A 841 37.45 7.10 -81.62
N THR A 842 37.03 6.18 -80.74
CA THR A 842 35.95 5.21 -80.96
C THR A 842 34.66 5.55 -80.20
N ALA A 843 34.67 6.55 -79.30
CA ALA A 843 33.52 6.84 -78.42
C ALA A 843 32.27 7.23 -79.23
N ASP A 844 32.41 8.05 -80.26
CA ASP A 844 31.29 8.46 -81.13
C ASP A 844 30.70 7.27 -81.89
N LEU A 845 31.55 6.35 -82.36
CA LEU A 845 31.12 5.13 -83.05
C LEU A 845 30.38 4.16 -82.10
N GLU A 846 30.75 4.12 -80.82
CA GLU A 846 30.02 3.36 -79.80
C GLU A 846 28.72 4.06 -79.38
N PHE A 847 28.70 5.39 -79.29
CA PHE A 847 27.49 6.17 -79.03
C PHE A 847 26.46 6.04 -80.16
N GLU A 848 26.86 6.20 -81.42
CA GLU A 848 26.00 5.94 -82.58
C GLU A 848 25.44 4.50 -82.56
N ARG A 849 26.27 3.52 -82.16
CA ARG A 849 25.85 2.11 -82.09
C ARG A 849 24.83 1.87 -80.98
N LEU A 850 24.96 2.55 -79.85
CA LEU A 850 23.97 2.55 -78.77
C LEU A 850 22.66 3.20 -79.20
N VAL A 851 22.71 4.39 -79.82
CA VAL A 851 21.52 5.09 -80.34
C VAL A 851 20.75 4.22 -81.35
N ARG A 852 21.44 3.57 -82.29
CA ARG A 852 20.83 2.61 -83.23
C ARG A 852 20.25 1.40 -82.50
N GLN A 853 20.90 0.89 -81.45
CA GLN A 853 20.40 -0.24 -80.67
C GLN A 853 19.14 0.09 -79.86
N ASP A 854 19.04 1.29 -79.28
CA ASP A 854 17.84 1.71 -78.55
C ASP A 854 16.67 2.02 -79.49
N GLN A 855 16.91 2.65 -80.64
CA GLN A 855 15.89 2.75 -81.71
C GLN A 855 15.34 1.38 -82.12
N GLN A 856 16.21 0.38 -82.25
CA GLN A 856 15.80 -0.98 -82.59
C GLN A 856 15.01 -1.66 -81.45
N ARG A 857 15.39 -1.43 -80.18
CA ARG A 857 14.61 -1.89 -79.01
C ARG A 857 13.22 -1.25 -78.92
N GLU A 858 13.05 0.00 -79.34
CA GLU A 858 11.73 0.64 -79.38
C GLU A 858 10.82 0.03 -80.43
N LEU A 859 11.35 -0.26 -81.62
CA LEU A 859 10.62 -0.98 -82.68
C LEU A 859 10.22 -2.39 -82.24
N ASP A 860 11.14 -3.15 -81.64
CA ASP A 860 10.86 -4.48 -81.08
C ASP A 860 9.79 -4.42 -79.97
N ARG A 861 9.80 -3.38 -79.12
CA ARG A 861 8.82 -3.18 -78.04
C ARG A 861 7.42 -2.84 -78.59
N GLN A 862 7.33 -2.08 -79.69
CA GLN A 862 6.07 -1.82 -80.38
C GLN A 862 5.51 -3.07 -81.07
N ALA A 863 6.36 -3.83 -81.77
CA ALA A 863 5.99 -5.10 -82.40
C ALA A 863 5.55 -6.16 -81.38
N ALA A 864 6.18 -6.21 -80.20
CA ALA A 864 5.77 -7.10 -79.11
C ALA A 864 4.39 -6.71 -78.53
N ALA A 865 4.05 -5.41 -78.46
CA ALA A 865 2.73 -4.96 -78.02
C ALA A 865 1.62 -5.36 -79.00
N GLN A 866 1.86 -5.26 -80.31
CA GLN A 866 0.91 -5.69 -81.34
C GLN A 866 0.66 -7.20 -81.29
N ARG A 867 1.73 -8.02 -81.27
CA ARG A 867 1.60 -9.49 -81.14
C ARG A 867 0.83 -9.91 -79.89
N LYS A 868 0.96 -9.16 -78.78
CA LYS A 868 0.22 -9.46 -77.56
C LYS A 868 -1.29 -9.24 -77.72
N GLN A 869 -1.71 -8.20 -78.45
CA GLN A 869 -3.14 -8.01 -78.79
C GLN A 869 -3.67 -9.10 -79.73
N GLU A 870 -2.82 -9.63 -80.61
CA GLU A 870 -3.18 -10.75 -81.51
C GLU A 870 -3.28 -12.08 -80.75
N GLU A 871 -2.36 -12.36 -79.81
CA GLU A 871 -2.40 -13.60 -79.00
C GLU A 871 -3.55 -13.61 -77.98
N ASP A 872 -3.96 -12.46 -77.44
CA ASP A 872 -5.15 -12.37 -76.57
C ASP A 872 -6.48 -12.67 -77.33
N ILE A 873 -6.51 -12.59 -78.67
CA ILE A 873 -7.70 -12.87 -79.50
C ILE A 873 -7.80 -14.36 -79.90
N MET A 874 -6.69 -15.11 -79.96
CA MET A 874 -6.65 -16.50 -80.47
C MET A 874 -6.64 -17.61 -79.40
N ASN A 875 -6.91 -17.30 -78.13
CA ASN A 875 -6.87 -18.29 -77.05
C ASN A 875 -8.15 -19.13 -76.92
N SER A 876 -8.33 -20.12 -77.81
CA SER A 876 -9.21 -21.27 -77.56
C SER A 876 -8.59 -22.60 -78.03
N ASN A 877 -8.18 -23.43 -77.07
CA ASN A 877 -7.92 -24.88 -77.21
C ASN A 877 -6.92 -25.34 -78.28
N PHE A 878 -5.61 -25.11 -78.09
CA PHE A 878 -4.61 -26.16 -78.40
C PHE A 878 -3.31 -26.03 -77.59
N THR A 879 -2.74 -27.16 -77.17
CA THR A 879 -1.50 -27.21 -76.38
C THR A 879 -0.28 -26.96 -77.28
N ARG A 880 0.30 -25.76 -77.20
CA ARG A 880 1.38 -25.29 -78.09
C ARG A 880 2.76 -25.81 -77.65
N THR A 881 3.22 -26.91 -78.26
CA THR A 881 4.60 -27.42 -78.10
C THR A 881 5.58 -26.68 -79.02
N THR A 882 6.80 -26.45 -78.54
CA THR A 882 7.85 -25.68 -79.24
C THR A 882 8.84 -26.55 -80.04
N ALA A 883 8.45 -27.78 -80.39
CA ALA A 883 9.28 -28.70 -81.17
C ALA A 883 8.87 -28.68 -82.65
N GLU A 884 9.80 -28.35 -83.55
CA GLU A 884 9.58 -28.44 -85.00
C GLU A 884 9.26 -29.90 -85.40
N PRO A 885 8.15 -30.16 -86.13
CA PRO A 885 7.84 -31.49 -86.63
C PRO A 885 8.92 -32.00 -87.59
N ARG A 886 9.45 -33.20 -87.33
CA ARG A 886 10.42 -33.82 -88.24
C ARG A 886 9.75 -34.21 -89.56
N VAL A 887 10.27 -33.69 -90.66
CA VAL A 887 9.80 -34.00 -92.02
C VAL A 887 10.24 -35.41 -92.40
N ASN A 888 9.33 -36.38 -92.28
CA ASN A 888 9.63 -37.81 -92.46
C ASN A 888 9.55 -38.32 -93.92
N ALA A 889 9.18 -37.47 -94.88
CA ALA A 889 9.08 -37.80 -96.29
C ALA A 889 9.54 -36.64 -97.18
N TYR A 890 10.00 -36.95 -98.38
CA TYR A 890 10.25 -35.96 -99.44
C TYR A 890 9.39 -36.23 -100.68
N ILE A 891 9.26 -35.20 -101.51
CA ILE A 891 8.57 -35.27 -102.80
C ILE A 891 9.65 -35.09 -103.88
N PRO A 892 9.90 -36.09 -104.73
CA PRO A 892 10.72 -35.92 -105.93
C PRO A 892 10.01 -34.96 -106.91
N GLU A 893 10.77 -34.15 -107.64
CA GLU A 893 10.21 -33.19 -108.61
C GLU A 893 9.74 -33.87 -109.92
N ASP A 894 10.28 -35.05 -110.23
CA ASP A 894 9.87 -35.85 -111.39
C ASP A 894 8.78 -36.89 -111.03
N GLU A 895 7.66 -36.77 -111.74
CA GLU A 895 6.49 -37.66 -111.83
C GLU A 895 5.74 -38.03 -110.52
N HIS A 896 4.53 -37.47 -110.40
CA HIS A 896 3.44 -37.86 -109.50
C HIS A 896 3.75 -37.74 -108.00
N GLY A 897 3.42 -36.57 -107.42
CA GLY A 897 3.74 -36.15 -106.05
C GLY A 897 3.08 -36.90 -104.89
N LEU A 898 3.34 -38.21 -104.77
CA LEU A 898 3.08 -39.01 -103.58
C LEU A 898 4.34 -39.00 -102.67
N PRO A 899 4.25 -38.52 -101.42
CA PRO A 899 5.42 -38.42 -100.54
C PRO A 899 6.09 -39.77 -100.26
N LYS A 900 7.40 -39.87 -100.49
CA LYS A 900 8.20 -41.07 -100.15
C LYS A 900 8.94 -40.86 -98.84
N ALA A 901 8.77 -41.81 -97.92
CA ALA A 901 9.48 -41.80 -96.64
C ALA A 901 11.00 -41.93 -96.84
N TYR A 902 11.79 -41.29 -95.98
CA TYR A 902 13.23 -41.56 -95.92
C TYR A 902 13.47 -43.00 -95.44
N GLY A 903 14.19 -43.79 -96.23
CA GLY A 903 14.61 -45.14 -95.83
C GLY A 903 15.72 -45.13 -94.76
N ASN A 904 16.31 -46.30 -94.48
CA ASN A 904 17.30 -46.50 -93.40
C ASN A 904 18.48 -45.51 -93.37
N ASN A 905 18.79 -44.85 -94.49
CA ASN A 905 19.82 -43.82 -94.60
C ASN A 905 19.22 -42.40 -94.61
N ALA A 906 18.46 -42.04 -93.56
CA ALA A 906 17.91 -40.69 -93.43
C ALA A 906 19.03 -39.65 -93.21
N PRO A 907 18.99 -38.47 -93.88
CA PRO A 907 20.06 -37.49 -93.81
C PRO A 907 20.13 -36.81 -92.42
N PHE A 908 21.20 -37.08 -91.68
CA PHE A 908 21.47 -36.45 -90.39
C PHE A 908 21.92 -34.99 -90.56
N LYS A 909 21.11 -34.03 -90.09
CA LYS A 909 21.45 -32.59 -90.07
C LYS A 909 22.54 -32.36 -88.99
N PRO A 910 23.78 -31.97 -89.34
CA PRO A 910 24.86 -31.86 -88.36
C PRO A 910 24.59 -30.77 -87.32
N THR A 911 24.79 -31.09 -86.04
CA THR A 911 24.71 -30.11 -84.95
C THR A 911 25.83 -29.08 -85.10
N VAL A 912 25.49 -27.79 -85.06
CA VAL A 912 26.47 -26.70 -85.16
C VAL A 912 27.40 -26.75 -83.94
N GLY A 913 28.71 -26.75 -84.18
CA GLY A 913 29.71 -26.87 -83.12
C GLY A 913 29.72 -25.69 -82.16
N GLY A 914 29.67 -25.95 -80.85
CA GLY A 914 29.79 -24.94 -79.81
C GLY A 914 31.16 -24.25 -79.81
N SER A 915 31.19 -22.99 -79.34
CA SER A 915 32.34 -22.07 -79.43
C SER A 915 33.56 -22.42 -78.56
N THR A 916 33.58 -23.60 -77.92
CA THR A 916 34.51 -23.99 -76.85
C THR A 916 35.52 -25.08 -77.22
N MET A 917 35.65 -25.48 -78.50
CA MET A 917 36.76 -26.32 -78.96
C MET A 917 37.87 -25.50 -79.62
N ARG A 918 39.03 -25.43 -78.97
CA ARG A 918 40.31 -25.02 -79.59
C ARG A 918 41.44 -26.00 -79.24
N HIS A 919 42.38 -26.13 -80.18
CA HIS A 919 43.68 -26.79 -80.06
C HIS A 919 43.72 -28.33 -80.08
N ILE A 920 43.67 -28.89 -81.29
CA ILE A 920 44.46 -30.08 -81.65
C ILE A 920 45.58 -29.61 -82.59
N ARG A 921 46.85 -29.90 -82.26
CA ARG A 921 47.99 -29.68 -83.18
C ARG A 921 48.01 -30.79 -84.24
N LYS A 922 48.20 -30.42 -85.51
CA LYS A 922 48.54 -31.40 -86.56
C LYS A 922 50.02 -31.81 -86.41
N PRO A 923 50.37 -33.08 -86.66
CA PRO A 923 51.77 -33.48 -86.86
C PRO A 923 52.27 -33.00 -88.23
N ASN A 924 53.56 -32.69 -88.33
CA ASN A 924 54.20 -32.49 -89.63
C ASN A 924 54.48 -33.85 -90.30
N PRO A 925 54.37 -33.95 -91.64
CA PRO A 925 55.02 -35.03 -92.40
C PRO A 925 56.55 -34.87 -92.36
N ARG A 926 57.26 -35.89 -92.86
CA ARG A 926 58.73 -35.99 -92.89
C ARG A 926 59.41 -34.86 -93.67
#